data_AF-A0A9W7DHF8-F1
#
_entry.id   AF-A0A9W7DHF8-F1
#
_cell.length_a   1.000
_cell.length_b   1.000
_cell.length_c   1.000
_cell.angle_alpha   90.00
_cell.angle_beta   90.00
_cell.angle_gamma   90.00
#
_symmetry.space_group_name_H-M   'P 1'
#
loop_
_entity.id
_entity.type
_entity.pdbx_description
1 polymer ?
#
loop_
_entity_poly.entity_id
_entity_poly.type
_entity_poly.pdbx_seq_one_letter_code
_entity_poly.pdbx_strand_id
1 'polypeptide(L)'
;MSTPEEIRAKRLARLAVFSNQNAGKKSPSPKPTTNQKPVEPTHTPAAKPSPVVKSKSLHPATSKNIKPQQSIESWTNSQLEFMLHASLSKEKANVKGFFHLASLADEGLSQLTFEQIDSAFLELLTEQGISSKFTSPLDYLLTTWKNASGIKRTIRNDDSQLSQKQHIVNEVLRLSSSYTLIIFQVPDMFVDETTIDATVQTFWKQINKYDGMLLEVVERAIENDSVLELCNIVIPRLSHTLSIIDYTTDAEYMKILDVLQLFLSNKAVASIFHEIDGYHPDGLKAHQFETKTLLGPFLRISPLLTSIAAFNYTDGITKSQTRSIDESLQAEHTMSANRLFSLCDKLVRAGGAARQAFLKLLADIVNKNHLRRGSHADPRKNASDSFMINLTLILVKFAQPFLATLNPKMLEKIDIHYLSQRNKLLDLTEETKINSTIQEYDEHYTDDKLTDKPLNFISDCFYLLLAYIHYGIGGIYISADRVKSGVKQLTEQLKKVEAMLQKAGSQAQTNPLMKIMIETKVNPLKKELHNLKAMKCAIEMFASNRNMQMEVFDIIIGSVTFFMKLVDPTHKYPSVPFQIPLRNMDDDVDKLDDIEYLRSISPVPFKYYPEMFIEGIVNYCHYISKYGNNPMFQNEEKLNKFVEFSITILRCPELVKKVI
;
A
#
# COMPACT_ATOMS: atom_id res chain seq x y z
N MET A 1 6.92 -27.48 40.81
CA MET A 1 7.63 -27.53 39.52
C MET A 1 7.11 -28.76 38.80
N SER A 2 6.40 -28.61 37.68
CA SER A 2 5.90 -29.75 36.90
C SER A 2 7.03 -30.39 36.10
N THR A 3 6.99 -31.71 35.95
CA THR A 3 8.02 -32.47 35.23
C THR A 3 7.88 -32.26 33.71
N PRO A 4 8.96 -32.42 32.92
CA PRO A 4 8.93 -32.30 31.46
C PRO A 4 7.86 -33.19 30.79
N GLU A 5 7.59 -34.37 31.34
CA GLU A 5 6.54 -35.29 30.86
C GLU A 5 5.12 -34.78 31.14
N GLU A 6 4.87 -34.13 32.28
CA GLU A 6 3.59 -33.49 32.56
C GLU A 6 3.33 -32.28 31.66
N ILE A 7 4.40 -31.58 31.29
CA ILE A 7 4.35 -30.47 30.32
C ILE A 7 4.08 -31.04 28.91
N ARG A 8 4.73 -32.14 28.52
CA ARG A 8 4.51 -32.86 27.26
C ARG A 8 3.07 -33.36 27.13
N ALA A 9 2.53 -33.97 28.19
CA ALA A 9 1.15 -34.45 28.23
C ALA A 9 0.13 -33.30 28.14
N LYS A 10 0.37 -32.17 28.83
CA LYS A 10 -0.48 -30.97 28.72
C LYS A 10 -0.42 -30.31 27.35
N ARG A 11 0.75 -30.35 26.67
CA ARG A 11 0.95 -29.81 25.31
C ARG A 11 0.28 -30.69 24.25
N LEU A 12 0.43 -32.02 24.33
CA LEU A 12 -0.26 -32.98 23.46
C LEU A 12 -1.77 -32.96 23.64
N ALA A 13 -2.26 -32.81 24.87
CA ALA A 13 -3.69 -32.68 25.14
C ALA A 13 -4.29 -31.41 24.53
N ARG A 14 -3.53 -30.30 24.45
CA ARG A 14 -3.98 -29.08 23.75
C ARG A 14 -4.04 -29.28 22.24
N LEU A 15 -3.05 -29.94 21.65
CA LEU A 15 -3.04 -30.28 20.22
C LEU A 15 -4.25 -31.14 19.80
N ALA A 16 -4.64 -32.12 20.63
CA ALA A 16 -5.80 -32.97 20.37
C ALA A 16 -7.17 -32.25 20.49
N VAL A 17 -7.24 -31.16 21.28
CA VAL A 17 -8.45 -30.35 21.40
C VAL A 17 -8.66 -29.48 20.16
N PHE A 18 -7.57 -28.98 19.55
CA PHE A 18 -7.64 -28.19 18.32
C PHE A 18 -7.93 -29.05 17.08
N SER A 19 -7.45 -30.29 17.00
CA SER A 19 -7.77 -31.19 15.87
C SER A 19 -9.25 -31.60 15.85
N ASN A 20 -9.90 -31.69 17.01
CA ASN A 20 -11.30 -32.12 17.13
C ASN A 20 -12.34 -30.99 16.98
N GLN A 21 -11.98 -29.73 17.15
CA GLN A 21 -12.92 -28.61 16.91
C GLN A 21 -13.20 -28.38 15.40
N ASN A 22 -12.37 -28.96 14.51
CA ASN A 22 -12.53 -28.89 13.05
C ASN A 22 -13.45 -29.98 12.46
N ALA A 23 -14.00 -30.89 13.27
CA ALA A 23 -14.84 -32.00 12.81
C ALA A 23 -16.30 -31.88 13.29
N GLY A 24 -16.98 -30.78 12.97
CA GLY A 24 -18.33 -30.52 13.46
C GLY A 24 -19.26 -29.76 12.52
N LYS A 25 -19.72 -30.42 11.44
CA LYS A 25 -21.07 -30.29 10.83
C LYS A 25 -21.17 -31.15 9.56
N LYS A 26 -21.81 -32.32 9.64
CA LYS A 26 -22.29 -33.08 8.47
C LYS A 26 -23.82 -33.11 8.49
N SER A 27 -24.42 -32.69 7.39
CA SER A 27 -25.84 -32.90 7.04
C SER A 27 -25.91 -33.81 5.79
N PRO A 28 -27.01 -34.57 5.59
CA PRO A 28 -26.96 -35.89 4.94
C PRO A 28 -27.16 -35.89 3.41
N SER A 29 -26.61 -36.91 2.76
CA SER A 29 -26.64 -37.18 1.30
C SER A 29 -27.94 -37.85 0.81
N PRO A 30 -28.34 -37.67 -0.47
CA PRO A 30 -29.26 -38.58 -1.16
C PRO A 30 -28.55 -39.55 -2.12
N LYS A 31 -29.18 -40.72 -2.29
CA LYS A 31 -28.76 -41.93 -3.02
C LYS A 31 -28.74 -41.77 -4.56
N PRO A 32 -27.93 -42.57 -5.30
CA PRO A 32 -28.09 -42.77 -6.75
C PRO A 32 -28.79 -44.10 -7.09
N THR A 33 -29.67 -44.05 -8.10
CA THR A 33 -30.42 -45.20 -8.64
C THR A 33 -29.81 -45.67 -9.96
N THR A 34 -29.77 -46.98 -10.11
CA THR A 34 -29.36 -47.81 -11.25
C THR A 34 -30.26 -47.63 -12.48
N ASN A 35 -29.70 -47.66 -13.70
CA ASN A 35 -30.19 -48.49 -14.83
C ASN A 35 -29.33 -48.35 -16.10
N GLN A 36 -28.84 -49.48 -16.60
CA GLN A 36 -28.39 -49.71 -17.98
C GLN A 36 -28.95 -51.05 -18.45
N LYS A 37 -29.36 -51.14 -19.73
CA LYS A 37 -29.25 -52.34 -20.60
C LYS A 37 -29.65 -52.01 -22.07
N PRO A 38 -29.34 -52.87 -23.08
CA PRO A 38 -28.31 -52.59 -24.11
C PRO A 38 -28.76 -52.86 -25.57
N VAL A 39 -27.96 -52.49 -26.59
CA VAL A 39 -28.07 -53.05 -27.97
C VAL A 39 -26.72 -53.00 -28.73
N GLU A 40 -26.38 -54.08 -29.44
CA GLU A 40 -25.42 -54.27 -30.56
C GLU A 40 -26.14 -55.18 -31.61
N PRO A 41 -25.66 -55.51 -32.85
CA PRO A 41 -24.47 -55.14 -33.66
C PRO A 41 -24.87 -54.73 -35.14
N THR A 42 -24.02 -54.39 -36.13
CA THR A 42 -23.03 -55.19 -36.91
C THR A 42 -22.52 -54.37 -38.13
N HIS A 43 -21.28 -54.60 -38.61
CA HIS A 43 -20.83 -54.73 -40.03
C HIS A 43 -19.39 -54.21 -40.33
N THR A 44 -18.53 -55.12 -40.79
CA THR A 44 -17.23 -54.98 -41.52
C THR A 44 -17.48 -54.99 -43.06
N PRO A 45 -16.50 -55.03 -44.04
CA PRO A 45 -15.01 -55.15 -44.03
C PRO A 45 -14.23 -54.31 -45.11
N ALA A 46 -12.87 -54.37 -45.12
CA ALA A 46 -12.00 -54.65 -46.31
C ALA A 46 -10.48 -54.38 -46.05
N ALA A 47 -9.59 -54.96 -46.87
CA ALA A 47 -8.23 -55.40 -46.51
C ALA A 47 -7.09 -55.02 -47.52
N LYS A 48 -5.83 -55.11 -47.02
CA LYS A 48 -4.52 -55.43 -47.69
C LYS A 48 -3.81 -54.36 -48.58
N PRO A 49 -2.48 -54.48 -48.89
CA PRO A 49 -1.38 -55.32 -48.33
C PRO A 49 -0.01 -54.59 -48.10
N SER A 50 0.97 -55.28 -47.49
CA SER A 50 2.39 -54.89 -47.31
C SER A 50 3.31 -55.35 -48.46
N PRO A 51 4.59 -54.86 -48.52
CA PRO A 51 5.71 -55.74 -48.90
C PRO A 51 7.04 -55.54 -48.12
N VAL A 52 7.51 -56.65 -47.52
CA VAL A 52 8.84 -57.35 -47.56
C VAL A 52 10.16 -56.62 -47.97
N VAL A 53 11.08 -56.45 -46.97
CA VAL A 53 12.48 -56.97 -46.82
C VAL A 53 13.77 -56.28 -47.39
N LYS A 54 14.79 -56.21 -46.49
CA LYS A 54 16.31 -56.25 -46.58
C LYS A 54 17.13 -54.95 -46.74
N SER A 55 18.01 -54.66 -45.76
CA SER A 55 19.48 -54.87 -45.86
C SER A 55 20.23 -54.50 -44.56
N LYS A 56 21.47 -54.99 -44.43
CA LYS A 56 22.33 -55.13 -43.24
C LYS A 56 23.26 -53.93 -42.98
N SER A 57 23.68 -53.70 -41.73
CA SER A 57 25.10 -53.72 -41.32
C SER A 57 25.28 -53.60 -39.79
N LEU A 58 26.33 -54.26 -39.28
CA LEU A 58 26.72 -54.38 -37.86
C LEU A 58 27.83 -53.38 -37.47
N HIS A 59 27.87 -53.10 -36.14
CA HIS A 59 28.99 -52.73 -35.24
C HIS A 59 28.87 -51.35 -34.56
N PRO A 60 29.39 -51.19 -33.32
CA PRO A 60 29.06 -51.93 -32.11
C PRO A 60 28.52 -51.00 -31.00
N ALA A 61 27.69 -51.56 -30.11
CA ALA A 61 27.13 -50.84 -28.97
C ALA A 61 28.23 -50.42 -27.99
N THR A 62 28.43 -49.10 -27.84
CA THR A 62 29.07 -48.53 -26.65
C THR A 62 28.06 -48.60 -25.52
N SER A 63 28.34 -49.46 -24.54
CA SER A 63 27.60 -49.53 -23.29
C SER A 63 27.61 -48.16 -22.61
N LYS A 64 26.48 -47.45 -22.65
CA LYS A 64 26.24 -46.33 -21.74
C LYS A 64 25.72 -46.92 -20.44
N ASN A 65 26.56 -46.83 -19.41
CA ASN A 65 26.28 -47.11 -18.01
C ASN A 65 24.84 -46.72 -17.64
N ILE A 66 23.99 -47.74 -17.46
CA ILE A 66 22.71 -47.60 -16.77
C ILE A 66 23.09 -47.44 -15.29
N LYS A 67 22.97 -46.21 -14.76
CA LYS A 67 22.99 -46.00 -13.31
C LYS A 67 21.92 -46.91 -12.68
N PRO A 68 22.21 -47.63 -11.59
CA PRO A 68 21.21 -48.48 -10.94
C PRO A 68 19.97 -47.64 -10.61
N GLN A 69 18.80 -48.12 -11.02
CA GLN A 69 17.53 -47.53 -10.64
C GLN A 69 17.43 -47.58 -9.10
N GLN A 70 17.66 -46.44 -8.43
CA GLN A 70 17.49 -46.33 -6.98
C GLN A 70 16.04 -46.71 -6.65
N SER A 71 15.84 -47.58 -5.66
CA SER A 71 14.48 -47.85 -5.17
C SER A 71 13.87 -46.57 -4.60
N ILE A 72 12.56 -46.40 -4.77
CA ILE A 72 11.85 -45.20 -4.30
C ILE A 72 12.04 -44.97 -2.80
N GLU A 73 12.11 -46.04 -2.01
CA GLU A 73 12.33 -46.01 -0.56
C GLU A 73 13.74 -45.49 -0.21
N SER A 74 14.76 -45.99 -0.91
CA SER A 74 16.15 -45.54 -0.72
C SER A 74 16.32 -44.07 -1.12
N TRP A 75 15.66 -43.66 -2.21
CA TRP A 75 15.61 -42.27 -2.62
C TRP A 75 14.88 -41.40 -1.58
N THR A 76 13.71 -41.84 -1.11
CA THR A 76 12.88 -41.13 -0.13
C THR A 76 13.66 -40.87 1.15
N ASN A 77 14.27 -41.91 1.74
CA ASN A 77 15.06 -41.77 2.95
C ASN A 77 16.23 -40.79 2.75
N SER A 78 16.99 -40.93 1.65
CA SER A 78 18.13 -40.06 1.36
C SER A 78 17.73 -38.59 1.18
N GLN A 79 16.62 -38.33 0.48
CA GLN A 79 16.12 -36.97 0.28
C GLN A 79 15.49 -36.39 1.55
N LEU A 80 14.75 -37.17 2.33
CA LEU A 80 14.19 -36.73 3.61
C LEU A 80 15.29 -36.38 4.61
N GLU A 81 16.33 -37.20 4.72
CA GLU A 81 17.48 -36.88 5.58
C GLU A 81 18.15 -35.56 5.18
N PHE A 82 18.28 -35.32 3.87
CA PHE A 82 18.87 -34.09 3.35
C PHE A 82 17.96 -32.86 3.53
N MET A 83 16.65 -32.99 3.30
CA MET A 83 15.70 -31.89 3.45
C MET A 83 15.52 -31.49 4.91
N LEU A 84 15.35 -32.46 5.79
CA LEU A 84 15.10 -32.24 7.22
C LEU A 84 16.40 -32.01 8.02
N HIS A 85 17.57 -32.24 7.41
CA HIS A 85 18.87 -32.28 8.11
C HIS A 85 18.84 -33.20 9.33
N ALA A 86 18.18 -34.35 9.21
CA ALA A 86 17.95 -35.29 10.30
C ALA A 86 18.15 -36.74 9.85
N SER A 87 18.57 -37.64 10.74
CA SER A 87 18.73 -39.07 10.44
C SER A 87 18.37 -39.92 11.66
N LEU A 88 17.87 -41.13 11.40
CA LEU A 88 17.59 -42.15 12.42
C LEU A 88 18.87 -42.85 12.92
N SER A 89 19.97 -42.76 12.17
CA SER A 89 21.26 -43.37 12.56
C SER A 89 22.17 -42.35 13.23
N LYS A 90 22.56 -42.62 14.48
CA LYS A 90 23.47 -41.77 15.26
C LYS A 90 24.83 -41.57 14.59
N GLU A 91 25.37 -42.60 13.96
CA GLU A 91 26.65 -42.53 13.24
C GLU A 91 26.55 -41.62 12.01
N LYS A 92 25.50 -41.81 11.20
CA LYS A 92 25.27 -41.02 9.99
C LYS A 92 24.96 -39.56 10.31
N ALA A 93 24.23 -39.32 11.39
CA ALA A 93 23.93 -38.00 11.90
C ALA A 93 25.21 -37.23 12.27
N ASN A 94 26.14 -37.88 12.98
CA ASN A 94 27.41 -37.28 13.37
C ASN A 94 28.30 -36.97 12.17
N VAL A 95 28.40 -37.88 11.19
CA VAL A 95 29.27 -37.70 10.01
C VAL A 95 28.78 -36.57 9.10
N LYS A 96 27.46 -36.48 8.88
CA LYS A 96 26.88 -35.46 7.99
C LYS A 96 26.52 -34.15 8.69
N GLY A 97 26.65 -34.09 10.01
CA GLY A 97 26.18 -32.96 10.79
C GLY A 97 24.66 -32.86 10.85
N PHE A 98 23.91 -33.96 10.70
CA PHE A 98 22.45 -33.99 10.83
C PHE A 98 22.00 -34.19 12.29
N PHE A 99 20.76 -33.84 12.61
CA PHE A 99 20.13 -34.16 13.89
C PHE A 99 19.84 -35.65 13.98
N HIS A 100 19.91 -36.19 15.20
CA HIS A 100 19.56 -37.58 15.46
C HIS A 100 18.13 -37.64 16.01
N LEU A 101 17.23 -38.28 15.29
CA LEU A 101 15.83 -38.45 15.72
C LEU A 101 15.74 -39.66 16.66
N ALA A 102 15.94 -39.41 17.96
CA ALA A 102 16.03 -40.46 18.97
C ALA A 102 14.66 -41.11 19.23
N SER A 103 13.59 -40.32 19.30
CA SER A 103 12.25 -40.86 19.55
C SER A 103 11.81 -41.78 18.41
N LEU A 104 12.06 -41.38 17.16
CA LEU A 104 11.72 -42.19 15.98
C LEU A 104 12.67 -43.39 15.78
N ALA A 105 13.93 -43.29 16.21
CA ALA A 105 14.85 -44.42 16.18
C ALA A 105 14.47 -45.51 17.21
N ASP A 106 13.99 -45.10 18.38
CA ASP A 106 13.55 -46.01 19.45
C ASP A 106 12.27 -46.79 19.08
N GLU A 107 11.47 -46.29 18.12
CA GLU A 107 10.34 -47.00 17.52
C GLU A 107 10.75 -48.16 16.58
N GLY A 108 12.05 -48.39 16.39
CA GLY A 108 12.58 -49.47 15.57
C GLY A 108 12.56 -49.20 14.07
N LEU A 109 12.40 -47.94 13.66
CA LEU A 109 12.39 -47.53 12.27
C LEU A 109 13.79 -47.51 11.68
N SER A 110 13.97 -48.14 10.52
CA SER A 110 15.26 -48.21 9.82
C SER A 110 15.44 -47.12 8.75
N GLN A 111 14.34 -46.52 8.27
CA GLN A 111 14.32 -45.51 7.22
C GLN A 111 13.21 -44.49 7.45
N LEU A 112 13.46 -43.24 7.06
CA LEU A 112 12.44 -42.19 7.01
C LEU A 112 11.55 -42.39 5.79
N THR A 113 10.24 -42.45 6.02
CA THR A 113 9.22 -42.52 4.97
C THR A 113 8.30 -41.29 5.04
N PHE A 114 7.28 -41.26 4.19
CA PHE A 114 6.30 -40.17 4.15
C PHE A 114 5.59 -39.93 5.48
N GLU A 115 5.29 -41.00 6.24
CA GLU A 115 4.49 -40.92 7.46
C GLU A 115 5.22 -40.25 8.62
N GLN A 116 6.56 -40.28 8.63
CA GLN A 116 7.36 -39.73 9.72
C GLN A 116 7.77 -38.27 9.52
N ILE A 117 7.38 -37.62 8.42
CA ILE A 117 7.81 -36.24 8.14
C ILE A 117 7.32 -35.29 9.25
N ASP A 118 6.05 -35.40 9.65
CA ASP A 118 5.47 -34.53 10.68
C ASP A 118 6.06 -34.82 12.07
N SER A 119 6.18 -36.10 12.45
CA SER A 119 6.82 -36.50 13.71
C SER A 119 8.28 -36.01 13.80
N ALA A 120 9.01 -36.00 12.69
CA ALA A 120 10.37 -35.47 12.64
C ALA A 120 10.39 -33.96 12.88
N PHE A 121 9.47 -33.18 12.30
CA PHE A 121 9.36 -31.76 12.61
C PHE A 121 9.00 -31.52 14.09
N LEU A 122 8.06 -32.30 14.63
CA LEU A 122 7.64 -32.19 16.02
C LEU A 122 8.81 -32.44 16.99
N GLU A 123 9.56 -33.53 16.79
CA GLU A 123 10.72 -33.87 17.62
C GLU A 123 11.80 -32.78 17.56
N LEU A 124 12.11 -32.27 16.37
CA LEU A 124 13.16 -31.27 16.18
C LEU A 124 12.77 -29.90 16.76
N LEU A 125 11.54 -29.44 16.52
CA LEU A 125 11.10 -28.10 16.87
C LEU A 125 10.60 -27.98 18.31
N THR A 126 10.04 -29.05 18.88
CA THR A 126 9.32 -29.02 20.17
C THR A 126 9.98 -29.82 21.30
N GLU A 127 10.93 -30.72 20.99
CA GLU A 127 11.61 -31.53 22.00
C GLU A 127 13.12 -31.27 22.05
N GLN A 128 13.81 -31.34 20.91
CA GLN A 128 15.28 -31.21 20.86
C GLN A 128 15.77 -29.76 20.81
N GLY A 129 15.05 -28.90 20.09
CA GLY A 129 15.52 -27.56 19.72
C GLY A 129 16.57 -27.61 18.59
N ILE A 130 16.59 -26.57 17.76
CA ILE A 130 17.45 -26.50 16.57
C ILE A 130 18.65 -25.56 16.76
N SER A 131 18.71 -24.82 17.87
CA SER A 131 19.75 -23.82 18.16
C SER A 131 21.19 -24.35 18.21
N SER A 132 21.39 -25.67 18.25
CA SER A 132 22.72 -26.26 18.17
C SER A 132 23.35 -26.18 16.77
N LYS A 133 22.54 -26.04 15.71
CA LYS A 133 23.02 -26.06 14.30
C LYS A 133 22.47 -24.91 13.45
N PHE A 134 21.35 -24.33 13.84
CA PHE A 134 20.69 -23.25 13.13
C PHE A 134 20.51 -22.04 14.02
N THR A 135 20.43 -20.86 13.41
CA THR A 135 20.33 -19.60 14.15
C THR A 135 18.98 -19.44 14.85
N SER A 136 17.91 -19.93 14.22
CA SER A 136 16.54 -19.86 14.74
C SER A 136 15.65 -20.90 14.05
N PRO A 137 14.50 -21.29 14.65
CA PRO A 137 13.57 -22.24 14.02
C PRO A 137 13.11 -21.78 12.63
N LEU A 138 12.98 -20.46 12.44
CA LEU A 138 12.66 -19.87 11.16
C LEU A 138 13.74 -20.11 10.09
N ASP A 139 15.03 -20.04 10.47
CA ASP A 139 16.16 -20.29 9.58
C ASP A 139 16.26 -21.77 9.18
N TYR A 140 15.97 -22.67 10.13
CA TYR A 140 15.84 -24.10 9.86
C TYR A 140 14.71 -24.39 8.88
N LEU A 141 13.48 -23.92 9.17
CA LEU A 141 12.31 -24.13 8.32
C LEU A 141 12.53 -23.59 6.90
N LEU A 142 13.15 -22.42 6.78
CA LEU A 142 13.51 -21.86 5.48
C LEU A 142 14.53 -22.73 4.74
N THR A 143 15.55 -23.25 5.44
CA THR A 143 16.57 -24.11 4.82
C THR A 143 15.94 -25.39 4.31
N THR A 144 15.08 -26.03 5.11
CA THR A 144 14.31 -27.20 4.72
C THR A 144 13.41 -26.91 3.52
N TRP A 145 12.71 -25.77 3.54
CA TRP A 145 11.86 -25.31 2.44
C TRP A 145 12.65 -25.09 1.14
N LYS A 146 13.82 -24.42 1.23
CA LYS A 146 14.69 -24.19 0.06
C LYS A 146 15.25 -25.49 -0.51
N ASN A 147 15.66 -26.41 0.35
CA ASN A 147 16.14 -27.73 -0.08
C ASN A 147 15.03 -28.50 -0.80
N ALA A 148 13.83 -28.54 -0.22
CA ALA A 148 12.66 -29.18 -0.83
C ALA A 148 12.28 -28.51 -2.17
N SER A 149 12.24 -27.18 -2.23
CA SER A 149 11.96 -26.45 -3.47
C SER A 149 13.03 -26.69 -4.53
N GLY A 150 14.31 -26.77 -4.14
CA GLY A 150 15.42 -27.12 -5.02
C GLY A 150 15.24 -28.51 -5.62
N ILE A 151 14.97 -29.50 -4.77
CA ILE A 151 14.72 -30.88 -5.22
C ILE A 151 13.52 -30.93 -6.17
N LYS A 152 12.41 -30.26 -5.84
CA LYS A 152 11.22 -30.19 -6.70
C LYS A 152 11.54 -29.74 -8.12
N ARG A 153 12.46 -28.78 -8.28
CA ARG A 153 12.92 -28.26 -9.59
C ARG A 153 13.85 -29.22 -10.33
N THR A 154 14.53 -30.12 -9.63
CA THR A 154 15.45 -31.09 -10.23
C THR A 154 14.77 -32.38 -10.68
N ILE A 155 13.56 -32.67 -10.20
CA ILE A 155 12.80 -33.85 -10.64
C ILE A 155 12.38 -33.63 -12.10
N ARG A 156 12.81 -34.55 -12.99
CA ARG A 156 12.52 -34.45 -14.42
C ARG A 156 11.08 -34.85 -14.72
N ASN A 157 10.47 -34.19 -15.70
CA ASN A 157 9.10 -34.46 -16.13
C ASN A 157 8.90 -35.84 -16.78
N ASP A 158 9.97 -36.49 -17.24
CA ASP A 158 9.96 -37.82 -17.87
C ASP A 158 10.28 -38.97 -16.90
N ASP A 159 10.34 -38.69 -15.59
CA ASP A 159 10.57 -39.69 -14.55
C ASP A 159 9.34 -40.59 -14.35
N SER A 160 9.53 -41.91 -14.38
CA SER A 160 8.45 -42.88 -14.17
C SER A 160 7.84 -42.82 -12.76
N GLN A 161 8.55 -42.23 -11.79
CA GLN A 161 8.09 -42.05 -10.41
C GLN A 161 7.85 -40.58 -10.04
N LEU A 162 7.61 -39.71 -11.03
CA LEU A 162 7.39 -38.28 -10.86
C LEU A 162 6.35 -37.97 -9.76
N SER A 163 5.17 -38.59 -9.83
CA SER A 163 4.06 -38.30 -8.91
C SER A 163 4.40 -38.63 -7.45
N GLN A 164 5.07 -39.77 -7.20
CA GLN A 164 5.48 -40.19 -5.86
C GLN A 164 6.55 -39.27 -5.28
N LYS A 165 7.57 -38.93 -6.08
CA LYS A 165 8.64 -38.02 -5.66
C LYS A 165 8.11 -36.61 -5.38
N GLN A 166 7.21 -36.11 -6.23
CA GLN A 166 6.57 -34.81 -6.03
C GLN A 166 5.67 -34.81 -4.79
N HIS A 167 4.96 -35.91 -4.51
CA HIS A 167 4.11 -36.00 -3.32
C HIS A 167 4.91 -35.83 -2.03
N ILE A 168 6.06 -36.52 -1.91
CA ILE A 168 6.95 -36.41 -0.74
C ILE A 168 7.49 -34.99 -0.58
N VAL A 169 7.99 -34.40 -1.67
CA VAL A 169 8.59 -33.06 -1.63
C VAL A 169 7.53 -31.99 -1.33
N ASN A 170 6.33 -32.13 -1.89
CA ASN A 170 5.21 -31.23 -1.59
C ASN A 170 4.79 -31.32 -0.13
N GLU A 171 4.88 -32.48 0.51
CA GLU A 171 4.56 -32.63 1.92
C GLU A 171 5.59 -31.92 2.81
N VAL A 172 6.88 -32.00 2.50
CA VAL A 172 7.91 -31.22 3.20
C VAL A 172 7.71 -29.72 3.02
N LEU A 173 7.35 -29.26 1.81
CA LEU A 173 7.01 -27.85 1.57
C LEU A 173 5.77 -27.41 2.35
N ARG A 174 4.72 -28.24 2.35
CA ARG A 174 3.48 -27.99 3.09
C ARG A 174 3.73 -27.90 4.59
N LEU A 175 4.47 -28.86 5.17
CA LEU A 175 4.76 -28.89 6.59
C LEU A 175 5.72 -27.76 7.00
N SER A 176 6.79 -27.50 6.24
CA SER A 176 7.71 -26.39 6.57
C SER A 176 7.02 -25.02 6.56
N SER A 177 6.14 -24.75 5.60
CA SER A 177 5.32 -23.53 5.59
C SER A 177 4.26 -23.52 6.69
N SER A 178 3.64 -24.67 7.01
CA SER A 178 2.67 -24.78 8.11
C SER A 178 3.30 -24.57 9.48
N TYR A 179 4.47 -25.17 9.75
CA TYR A 179 5.21 -24.91 10.99
C TYR A 179 5.69 -23.46 11.07
N THR A 180 6.00 -22.83 9.93
CA THR A 180 6.30 -21.38 9.89
C THR A 180 5.06 -20.54 10.26
N LEU A 181 3.87 -20.93 9.80
CA LEU A 181 2.61 -20.30 10.23
C LEU A 181 2.39 -20.50 11.75
N ILE A 182 2.66 -21.70 12.27
CA ILE A 182 2.50 -22.01 13.70
C ILE A 182 3.43 -21.15 14.58
N ILE A 183 4.61 -20.74 14.10
CA ILE A 183 5.47 -19.77 14.83
C ILE A 183 4.69 -18.48 15.16
N PHE A 184 3.81 -18.02 14.25
CA PHE A 184 3.01 -16.83 14.48
C PHE A 184 1.84 -17.07 15.45
N GLN A 185 1.27 -18.27 15.45
CA GLN A 185 0.07 -18.60 16.23
C GLN A 185 0.39 -19.07 17.65
N VAL A 186 1.41 -19.93 17.80
CA VAL A 186 1.78 -20.57 19.07
C VAL A 186 3.31 -20.61 19.22
N PRO A 187 3.98 -19.46 19.43
CA PRO A 187 5.43 -19.40 19.58
C PRO A 187 5.96 -20.27 20.74
N ASP A 188 5.22 -20.38 21.84
CA ASP A 188 5.57 -21.19 23.02
C ASP A 188 5.67 -22.71 22.75
N MET A 189 5.24 -23.16 21.58
CA MET A 189 5.39 -24.56 21.14
C MET A 189 6.85 -24.92 20.86
N PHE A 190 7.66 -23.94 20.46
CA PHE A 190 9.06 -24.14 20.06
C PHE A 190 9.98 -24.09 21.30
N VAL A 191 10.92 -25.03 21.39
CA VAL A 191 11.86 -25.10 22.54
C VAL A 191 12.82 -23.92 22.56
N ASP A 192 13.21 -23.41 21.39
CA ASP A 192 14.20 -22.34 21.27
C ASP A 192 13.63 -20.93 21.56
N GLU A 193 12.48 -20.83 22.27
CA GLU A 193 11.84 -19.59 22.75
C GLU A 193 11.74 -18.48 21.67
N THR A 194 11.08 -18.77 20.55
CA THR A 194 10.87 -17.79 19.48
C THR A 194 9.87 -16.71 19.90
N THR A 195 10.16 -15.45 19.57
CA THR A 195 9.21 -14.35 19.78
C THR A 195 8.67 -13.85 18.45
N ILE A 196 7.39 -13.50 18.42
CA ILE A 196 6.71 -12.96 17.24
C ILE A 196 7.43 -11.71 16.71
N ASP A 197 7.87 -10.82 17.61
CA ASP A 197 8.54 -9.58 17.23
C ASP A 197 9.88 -9.86 16.53
N ALA A 198 10.68 -10.79 17.06
CA ALA A 198 11.92 -11.20 16.41
C ALA A 198 11.64 -11.87 15.05
N THR A 199 10.62 -12.72 14.96
CA THR A 199 10.21 -13.38 13.71
C THR A 199 9.81 -12.36 12.63
N VAL A 200 8.91 -11.42 12.95
CA VAL A 200 8.51 -10.35 12.04
C VAL A 200 9.71 -9.50 11.63
N GLN A 201 10.61 -9.20 12.59
CA GLN A 201 11.82 -8.45 12.32
C GLN A 201 12.76 -9.15 11.34
N THR A 202 12.97 -10.46 11.50
CA THR A 202 13.78 -11.26 10.57
C THR A 202 13.15 -11.26 9.17
N PHE A 203 11.83 -11.40 9.06
CA PHE A 203 11.13 -11.41 7.77
C PHE A 203 11.35 -10.12 6.99
N TRP A 204 11.10 -8.96 7.60
CA TRP A 204 11.23 -7.70 6.86
C TRP A 204 12.71 -7.35 6.61
N LYS A 205 13.63 -7.60 7.54
CA LYS A 205 15.07 -7.28 7.34
C LYS A 205 15.69 -8.08 6.21
N GLN A 206 15.23 -9.32 6.01
CA GLN A 206 15.77 -10.28 5.05
C GLN A 206 14.72 -10.72 4.03
N ILE A 207 13.79 -9.86 3.63
CA ILE A 207 12.66 -10.23 2.75
C ILE A 207 13.09 -10.96 1.48
N ASN A 208 14.20 -10.56 0.85
CA ASN A 208 14.78 -11.23 -0.33
C ASN A 208 15.16 -12.71 -0.09
N LYS A 209 15.35 -13.13 1.16
CA LYS A 209 15.66 -14.51 1.55
C LYS A 209 14.39 -15.33 1.81
N TYR A 210 13.30 -14.67 2.21
CA TYR A 210 12.08 -15.24 2.79
C TYR A 210 10.82 -15.08 1.95
N ASP A 211 10.84 -14.28 0.88
CA ASP A 211 9.72 -13.97 -0.02
C ASP A 211 8.91 -15.19 -0.46
N GLY A 212 9.56 -16.21 -1.00
CA GLY A 212 8.90 -17.43 -1.47
C GLY A 212 8.20 -18.22 -0.36
N MET A 213 8.85 -18.35 0.79
CA MET A 213 8.26 -19.03 1.95
C MET A 213 7.10 -18.23 2.53
N LEU A 214 7.21 -16.90 2.58
CA LEU A 214 6.15 -16.03 3.10
C LEU A 214 4.89 -16.07 2.24
N LEU A 215 5.02 -16.20 0.91
CA LEU A 215 3.89 -16.46 0.02
C LEU A 215 3.18 -17.78 0.36
N GLU A 216 3.95 -18.86 0.57
CA GLU A 216 3.36 -20.15 0.97
C GLU A 216 2.71 -20.09 2.35
N VAL A 217 3.28 -19.35 3.31
CA VAL A 217 2.67 -19.13 4.64
C VAL A 217 1.32 -18.43 4.52
N VAL A 218 1.22 -17.40 3.67
CA VAL A 218 -0.05 -16.71 3.41
C VAL A 218 -1.06 -17.66 2.76
N GLU A 219 -0.65 -18.49 1.81
CA GLU A 219 -1.53 -19.51 1.22
C GLU A 219 -2.03 -20.53 2.25
N ARG A 220 -1.15 -21.03 3.13
CA ARG A 220 -1.55 -21.93 4.22
C ARG A 220 -2.52 -21.27 5.19
N ALA A 221 -2.30 -19.99 5.51
CA ALA A 221 -3.21 -19.24 6.38
C ALA A 221 -4.60 -19.08 5.74
N ILE A 222 -4.68 -18.91 4.41
CA ILE A 222 -5.95 -18.86 3.67
C ILE A 222 -6.64 -20.23 3.70
N GLU A 223 -5.90 -21.32 3.45
CA GLU A 223 -6.45 -22.68 3.49
C GLU A 223 -6.98 -23.06 4.88
N ASN A 224 -6.34 -22.55 5.93
CA ASN A 224 -6.70 -22.79 7.33
C ASN A 224 -7.69 -21.75 7.88
N ASP A 225 -8.25 -20.85 7.07
CA ASP A 225 -9.16 -19.77 7.48
C ASP A 225 -8.62 -18.89 8.63
N SER A 226 -7.30 -18.70 8.67
CA SER A 226 -6.55 -17.95 9.71
C SER A 226 -5.78 -16.75 9.14
N VAL A 227 -6.07 -16.37 7.89
CA VAL A 227 -5.38 -15.26 7.20
C VAL A 227 -5.57 -13.92 7.90
N LEU A 228 -6.75 -13.65 8.49
CA LEU A 228 -6.99 -12.43 9.26
C LEU A 228 -6.14 -12.39 10.54
N GLU A 229 -6.04 -13.52 11.26
CA GLU A 229 -5.19 -13.66 12.44
C GLU A 229 -3.72 -13.38 12.10
N LEU A 230 -3.20 -14.01 11.03
CA LEU A 230 -1.86 -13.75 10.54
C LEU A 230 -1.64 -12.26 10.19
N CYS A 231 -2.62 -11.64 9.54
CA CYS A 231 -2.57 -10.21 9.20
C CYS A 231 -2.54 -9.32 10.45
N ASN A 232 -3.38 -9.61 11.46
CA ASN A 232 -3.40 -8.92 12.75
C ASN A 232 -2.10 -9.08 13.54
N ILE A 233 -1.39 -10.19 13.35
CA ILE A 233 -0.07 -10.40 13.94
C ILE A 233 0.99 -9.58 13.22
N VAL A 234 1.07 -9.65 11.89
CA VAL A 234 2.21 -9.13 11.14
C VAL A 234 2.06 -7.63 10.81
N ILE A 235 0.94 -7.22 10.22
CA ILE A 235 0.83 -5.90 9.57
C ILE A 235 0.85 -4.74 10.59
N PRO A 236 0.14 -4.80 11.74
CA PRO A 236 0.26 -3.77 12.78
C PRO A 236 1.69 -3.57 13.29
N ARG A 237 2.47 -4.65 13.43
CA ARG A 237 3.89 -4.58 13.84
C ARG A 237 4.76 -3.90 12.78
N LEU A 238 4.51 -4.17 11.50
CA LEU A 238 5.19 -3.46 10.40
C LEU A 238 4.86 -1.96 10.41
N SER A 239 3.58 -1.62 10.60
CA SER A 239 3.11 -0.22 10.69
C SER A 239 3.74 0.51 11.87
N HIS A 240 3.79 -0.13 13.03
CA HIS A 240 4.46 0.40 14.22
C HIS A 240 5.97 0.59 14.00
N THR A 241 6.64 -0.40 13.40
CA THR A 241 8.08 -0.33 13.08
C THR A 241 8.37 0.87 12.18
N LEU A 242 7.56 1.09 11.13
CA LEU A 242 7.70 2.28 10.27
C LEU A 242 7.47 3.60 11.01
N SER A 243 6.66 3.62 12.05
CA SER A 243 6.41 4.85 12.81
C SER A 243 7.62 5.31 13.63
N ILE A 244 8.53 4.39 13.97
CA ILE A 244 9.69 4.64 14.84
C ILE A 244 11.04 4.49 14.13
N ILE A 245 11.07 4.00 12.89
CA ILE A 245 12.31 3.77 12.16
C ILE A 245 13.06 5.08 11.88
N ASP A 246 14.38 4.99 11.83
CA ASP A 246 15.21 6.08 11.35
C ASP A 246 15.24 6.06 9.82
N TYR A 247 14.62 7.07 9.21
CA TYR A 247 14.59 7.24 7.76
C TYR A 247 15.92 7.74 7.17
N THR A 248 16.92 8.03 8.02
CA THR A 248 18.25 8.49 7.60
C THR A 248 19.23 7.36 7.28
N THR A 249 18.94 6.14 7.76
CA THR A 249 19.82 4.98 7.62
C THR A 249 19.24 3.92 6.70
N ASP A 250 19.86 3.72 5.54
CA ASP A 250 19.58 2.70 4.52
C ASP A 250 18.09 2.54 4.11
N ALA A 251 17.82 1.86 3.00
CA ALA A 251 16.46 1.67 2.49
C ALA A 251 15.66 0.62 3.30
N GLU A 252 15.80 0.57 4.63
CA GLU A 252 15.12 -0.43 5.48
C GLU A 252 13.59 -0.33 5.39
N TYR A 253 13.07 0.89 5.33
CA TYR A 253 11.64 1.13 5.14
C TYR A 253 11.11 0.55 3.81
N MET A 254 11.95 0.46 2.78
CA MET A 254 11.59 -0.16 1.51
C MET A 254 11.37 -1.66 1.65
N LYS A 255 12.11 -2.34 2.53
CA LYS A 255 11.92 -3.77 2.79
C LYS A 255 10.61 -4.03 3.53
N ILE A 256 10.22 -3.13 4.44
CA ILE A 256 8.92 -3.21 5.13
C ILE A 256 7.77 -3.04 4.12
N LEU A 257 7.92 -2.11 3.16
CA LEU A 257 6.99 -1.98 2.04
C LEU A 257 6.93 -3.25 1.18
N ASP A 258 8.03 -4.00 1.01
CA ASP A 258 8.05 -5.24 0.21
C ASP A 258 7.21 -6.32 0.88
N VAL A 259 7.32 -6.45 2.20
CA VAL A 259 6.49 -7.37 2.97
C VAL A 259 5.01 -7.03 2.79
N LEU A 260 4.61 -5.77 2.98
CA LEU A 260 3.22 -5.36 2.77
C LEU A 260 2.76 -5.63 1.33
N GLN A 261 3.61 -5.33 0.35
CA GLN A 261 3.32 -5.57 -1.07
C GLN A 261 3.11 -7.06 -1.37
N LEU A 262 3.89 -7.93 -0.75
CA LEU A 262 3.78 -9.38 -0.87
C LEU A 262 2.44 -9.88 -0.31
N PHE A 263 2.08 -9.46 0.91
CA PHE A 263 0.78 -9.78 1.52
C PHE A 263 -0.38 -9.34 0.62
N LEU A 264 -0.38 -8.07 0.17
CA LEU A 264 -1.43 -7.53 -0.69
C LEU A 264 -1.46 -8.14 -2.10
N SER A 265 -0.41 -8.83 -2.55
CA SER A 265 -0.42 -9.53 -3.84
C SER A 265 -1.44 -10.66 -3.87
N ASN A 266 -1.80 -11.22 -2.72
CA ASN A 266 -2.88 -12.18 -2.62
C ASN A 266 -4.23 -11.45 -2.47
N LYS A 267 -5.16 -11.71 -3.40
CA LYS A 267 -6.48 -11.06 -3.41
C LYS A 267 -7.28 -11.31 -2.13
N ALA A 268 -7.14 -12.50 -1.52
CA ALA A 268 -7.85 -12.84 -0.28
C ALA A 268 -7.42 -11.92 0.87
N VAL A 269 -6.10 -11.69 1.01
CA VAL A 269 -5.55 -10.74 1.99
C VAL A 269 -6.05 -9.33 1.71
N ALA A 270 -5.97 -8.88 0.45
CA ALA A 270 -6.39 -7.53 0.09
C ALA A 270 -7.90 -7.29 0.34
N SER A 271 -8.75 -8.32 0.22
CA SER A 271 -10.20 -8.18 0.46
C SER A 271 -10.54 -8.00 1.95
N ILE A 272 -9.81 -8.67 2.84
CA ILE A 272 -10.04 -8.59 4.29
C ILE A 272 -9.17 -7.53 4.98
N PHE A 273 -8.32 -6.82 4.24
CA PHE A 273 -7.35 -5.89 4.81
C PHE A 273 -7.98 -4.79 5.67
N HIS A 274 -9.21 -4.38 5.32
CA HIS A 274 -9.97 -3.38 6.06
C HIS A 274 -10.50 -3.88 7.43
N GLU A 275 -10.45 -5.19 7.67
CA GLU A 275 -10.87 -5.84 8.92
C GLU A 275 -9.70 -6.01 9.91
N ILE A 276 -8.48 -5.67 9.50
CA ILE A 276 -7.30 -5.74 10.37
C ILE A 276 -7.41 -4.71 11.50
N ASP A 277 -7.04 -5.12 12.70
CA ASP A 277 -7.04 -4.31 13.90
C ASP A 277 -6.23 -3.02 13.68
N GLY A 278 -6.85 -1.90 14.02
CA GLY A 278 -6.24 -0.57 13.84
C GLY A 278 -6.25 -0.06 12.40
N TYR A 279 -6.98 -0.70 11.46
CA TYR A 279 -7.16 -0.19 10.09
C TYR A 279 -7.59 1.28 10.09
N HIS A 280 -8.71 1.57 10.77
CA HIS A 280 -9.28 2.90 10.90
C HIS A 280 -9.95 3.08 12.27
N PRO A 281 -9.18 3.41 13.33
CA PRO A 281 -9.75 3.67 14.66
C PRO A 281 -10.70 4.87 14.67
N ASP A 282 -11.73 4.82 15.49
CA ASP A 282 -12.68 5.92 15.66
C ASP A 282 -12.10 7.10 16.44
N GLY A 283 -12.65 8.30 16.21
CA GLY A 283 -12.36 9.49 17.02
C GLY A 283 -10.96 10.09 16.86
N LEU A 284 -10.24 9.74 15.79
CA LEU A 284 -8.92 10.29 15.51
C LEU A 284 -8.93 11.79 15.27
N LYS A 285 -7.90 12.46 15.81
CA LYS A 285 -7.58 13.85 15.44
C LYS A 285 -6.81 13.88 14.12
N ALA A 286 -6.83 15.02 13.44
CA ALA A 286 -6.25 15.18 12.10
C ALA A 286 -4.77 14.72 11.97
N HIS A 287 -3.89 15.13 12.89
CA HIS A 287 -2.48 14.69 12.93
C HIS A 287 -2.28 13.20 13.29
N GLN A 288 -3.29 12.54 13.85
CA GLN A 288 -3.16 11.15 14.30
C GLN A 288 -3.38 10.14 13.18
N PHE A 289 -4.02 10.51 12.07
CA PHE A 289 -4.27 9.60 10.97
C PHE A 289 -2.98 8.99 10.41
N GLU A 290 -1.91 9.76 10.26
CA GLU A 290 -0.63 9.30 9.70
C GLU A 290 0.22 8.42 10.64
N THR A 291 -0.19 8.28 11.91
CA THR A 291 0.57 7.50 12.93
C THR A 291 -0.26 6.44 13.66
N LYS A 292 -1.58 6.59 13.73
CA LYS A 292 -2.47 5.69 14.48
C LYS A 292 -3.38 4.83 13.60
N THR A 293 -3.42 5.08 12.29
CA THR A 293 -4.07 4.15 11.35
C THR A 293 -3.06 3.15 10.83
N LEU A 294 -3.53 1.97 10.44
CA LEU A 294 -2.68 0.90 9.93
C LEU A 294 -1.87 1.33 8.71
N LEU A 295 -2.49 2.05 7.78
CA LEU A 295 -1.87 2.52 6.53
C LEU A 295 -1.10 3.85 6.69
N GLY A 296 -1.38 4.64 7.73
CA GLY A 296 -0.79 5.97 7.94
C GLY A 296 0.73 6.01 7.79
N PRO A 297 1.48 5.18 8.55
CA PRO A 297 2.94 5.14 8.50
C PRO A 297 3.51 4.76 7.12
N PHE A 298 2.80 3.93 6.34
CA PHE A 298 3.19 3.59 4.98
C PHE A 298 2.95 4.76 4.03
N LEU A 299 1.78 5.39 4.13
CA LEU A 299 1.32 6.42 3.20
C LEU A 299 2.00 7.79 3.42
N ARG A 300 2.70 8.02 4.54
CA ARG A 300 3.45 9.27 4.80
C ARG A 300 4.88 9.28 4.27
N ILE A 301 5.39 8.19 3.71
CA ILE A 301 6.79 8.07 3.28
C ILE A 301 7.01 8.86 1.99
N SER A 302 7.75 9.97 2.06
CA SER A 302 8.19 10.74 0.90
C SER A 302 9.35 11.67 1.27
N PRO A 303 10.08 12.25 0.30
CA PRO A 303 11.08 13.28 0.57
C PRO A 303 10.56 14.55 1.26
N LEU A 304 9.24 14.75 1.31
CA LEU A 304 8.60 15.84 2.08
C LEU A 304 8.50 15.51 3.58
N LEU A 305 8.89 14.32 4.01
CA LEU A 305 8.97 14.00 5.42
C LEU A 305 10.15 14.73 6.05
N THR A 306 9.93 15.42 7.17
CA THR A 306 10.95 16.31 7.76
C THR A 306 12.27 15.62 8.08
N SER A 307 12.25 14.36 8.51
CA SER A 307 13.46 13.56 8.75
C SER A 307 14.26 13.31 7.47
N ILE A 308 13.58 12.95 6.37
CA ILE A 308 14.20 12.69 5.06
C ILE A 308 14.72 14.00 4.46
N ALA A 309 13.93 15.08 4.54
CA ALA A 309 14.35 16.40 4.07
C ALA A 309 15.60 16.90 4.82
N ALA A 310 15.59 16.86 6.15
CA ALA A 310 16.71 17.32 6.98
C ALA A 310 17.99 16.53 6.72
N PHE A 311 17.88 15.22 6.48
CA PHE A 311 19.02 14.38 6.16
C PHE A 311 19.67 14.74 4.82
N ASN A 312 18.85 15.00 3.79
CA ASN A 312 19.36 15.27 2.44
C ASN A 312 19.82 16.72 2.25
N TYR A 313 19.09 17.70 2.81
CA TYR A 313 19.39 19.12 2.66
C TYR A 313 20.20 19.66 3.85
N THR A 314 21.50 19.38 3.85
CA THR A 314 22.43 19.86 4.89
C THR A 314 22.76 21.35 4.78
N ASP A 315 23.23 21.96 5.87
CA ASP A 315 23.65 23.37 5.84
C ASP A 315 24.92 23.54 4.99
N GLY A 316 24.99 24.64 4.22
CA GLY A 316 26.17 25.01 3.43
C GLY A 316 26.23 24.42 2.01
N ILE A 317 25.18 23.72 1.57
CA ILE A 317 25.08 23.23 0.18
C ILE A 317 25.01 24.39 -0.83
N THR A 318 25.74 24.24 -1.94
CA THR A 318 25.72 25.17 -3.07
C THR A 318 24.47 24.95 -3.94
N LYS A 319 24.08 25.95 -4.74
CA LYS A 319 22.94 25.82 -5.68
C LYS A 319 23.06 24.62 -6.64
N SER A 320 24.29 24.30 -7.07
CA SER A 320 24.56 23.15 -7.94
C SER A 320 24.30 21.82 -7.22
N GLN A 321 24.76 21.72 -5.96
CA GLN A 321 24.49 20.56 -5.12
C GLN A 321 22.99 20.41 -4.81
N THR A 322 22.30 21.50 -4.50
CA THR A 322 20.83 21.48 -4.29
C THR A 322 20.12 20.89 -5.50
N ARG A 323 20.48 21.30 -6.72
CA ARG A 323 19.87 20.76 -7.94
C ARG A 323 20.11 19.25 -8.11
N SER A 324 21.31 18.76 -7.81
CA SER A 324 21.62 17.33 -7.87
C SER A 324 20.82 16.52 -6.84
N ILE A 325 20.66 17.07 -5.63
CA ILE A 325 19.81 16.49 -4.58
C ILE A 325 18.34 16.48 -5.04
N ASP A 326 17.85 17.59 -5.61
CA ASP A 326 16.49 17.70 -6.11
C ASP A 326 16.21 16.63 -7.18
N GLU A 327 17.07 16.47 -8.18
CA GLU A 327 16.92 15.47 -9.25
C GLU A 327 16.86 14.04 -8.67
N SER A 328 17.70 13.74 -7.67
CA SER A 328 17.72 12.43 -6.99
C SER A 328 16.44 12.18 -6.19
N LEU A 329 16.01 13.14 -5.37
CA LEU A 329 14.80 13.04 -4.55
C LEU A 329 13.52 13.04 -5.40
N GLN A 330 13.52 13.71 -6.55
CA GLN A 330 12.40 13.66 -7.50
C GLN A 330 12.22 12.25 -8.08
N ALA A 331 13.31 11.57 -8.42
CA ALA A 331 13.28 10.19 -8.87
C ALA A 331 12.78 9.24 -7.76
N GLU A 332 13.29 9.41 -6.54
CA GLU A 332 12.86 8.63 -5.37
C GLU A 332 11.37 8.86 -5.03
N HIS A 333 10.90 10.11 -5.07
CA HIS A 333 9.50 10.44 -4.82
C HIS A 333 8.59 9.81 -5.88
N THR A 334 8.99 9.84 -7.15
CA THR A 334 8.24 9.21 -8.24
C THR A 334 8.13 7.70 -8.03
N MET A 335 9.24 7.04 -7.70
CA MET A 335 9.26 5.60 -7.40
C MET A 335 8.37 5.27 -6.20
N SER A 336 8.51 6.03 -5.11
CA SER A 336 7.75 5.82 -3.87
C SER A 336 6.26 6.04 -4.09
N ALA A 337 5.85 7.11 -4.78
CA ALA A 337 4.45 7.39 -5.09
C ALA A 337 3.83 6.28 -5.97
N ASN A 338 4.55 5.78 -6.97
CA ASN A 338 4.09 4.66 -7.81
C ASN A 338 3.91 3.37 -7.00
N ARG A 339 4.80 3.11 -6.04
CA ARG A 339 4.71 1.94 -5.17
C ARG A 339 3.54 2.05 -4.20
N LEU A 340 3.36 3.19 -3.55
CA LEU A 340 2.22 3.46 -2.67
C LEU A 340 0.89 3.35 -3.45
N PHE A 341 0.84 3.87 -4.68
CA PHE A 341 -0.30 3.69 -5.56
C PHE A 341 -0.56 2.20 -5.86
N SER A 342 0.46 1.40 -6.19
CA SER A 342 0.29 -0.03 -6.44
C SER A 342 -0.29 -0.78 -5.23
N LEU A 343 0.11 -0.41 -4.00
CA LEU A 343 -0.47 -0.97 -2.77
C LEU A 343 -1.96 -0.60 -2.63
N CYS A 344 -2.28 0.68 -2.82
CA CYS A 344 -3.67 1.15 -2.72
C CYS A 344 -4.56 0.60 -3.83
N ASP A 345 -4.03 0.44 -5.05
CA ASP A 345 -4.73 -0.11 -6.20
C ASP A 345 -5.14 -1.56 -5.95
N LYS A 346 -4.29 -2.36 -5.29
CA LYS A 346 -4.64 -3.72 -4.85
C LYS A 346 -5.85 -3.71 -3.89
N LEU A 347 -5.89 -2.80 -2.92
CA LEU A 347 -7.02 -2.66 -1.99
C LEU A 347 -8.32 -2.28 -2.72
N VAL A 348 -8.24 -1.31 -3.63
CA VAL A 348 -9.40 -0.85 -4.43
C VAL A 348 -9.91 -1.95 -5.36
N ARG A 349 -9.03 -2.80 -5.90
CA ARG A 349 -9.40 -3.90 -6.81
C ARG A 349 -9.83 -5.18 -6.09
N ALA A 350 -9.53 -5.33 -4.80
CA ALA A 350 -9.79 -6.57 -4.07
C ALA A 350 -11.28 -6.90 -3.91
N GLY A 351 -12.12 -5.89 -3.70
CA GLY A 351 -13.56 -6.06 -3.53
C GLY A 351 -14.30 -4.76 -3.20
N GLY A 352 -15.64 -4.81 -3.15
CA GLY A 352 -16.47 -3.65 -2.85
C GLY A 352 -16.25 -3.10 -1.43
N ALA A 353 -16.21 -3.98 -0.42
CA ALA A 353 -16.03 -3.61 0.97
C ALA A 353 -14.67 -2.95 1.23
N ALA A 354 -13.56 -3.59 0.82
CA ALA A 354 -12.21 -3.03 0.94
C ALA A 354 -12.06 -1.67 0.25
N ARG A 355 -12.64 -1.52 -0.95
CA ARG A 355 -12.67 -0.25 -1.68
C ARG A 355 -13.42 0.83 -0.93
N GLN A 356 -14.62 0.53 -0.44
CA GLN A 356 -15.44 1.48 0.30
C GLN A 356 -14.77 1.89 1.61
N ALA A 357 -14.17 0.95 2.33
CA ALA A 357 -13.41 1.22 3.54
C ALA A 357 -12.20 2.12 3.27
N PHE A 358 -11.47 1.89 2.17
CA PHE A 358 -10.36 2.73 1.77
C PHE A 358 -10.79 4.15 1.41
N LEU A 359 -11.85 4.30 0.60
CA LEU A 359 -12.40 5.62 0.28
C LEU A 359 -12.91 6.35 1.53
N LYS A 360 -13.57 5.64 2.45
CA LYS A 360 -14.01 6.19 3.73
C LYS A 360 -12.83 6.68 4.58
N LEU A 361 -11.75 5.90 4.67
CA LEU A 361 -10.53 6.33 5.37
C LEU A 361 -9.99 7.63 4.77
N LEU A 362 -9.88 7.73 3.45
CA LEU A 362 -9.41 8.94 2.78
C LEU A 362 -10.36 10.14 3.00
N ALA A 363 -11.67 9.90 3.03
CA ALA A 363 -12.66 10.94 3.30
C ALA A 363 -12.56 11.47 4.74
N ASP A 364 -12.48 10.58 5.73
CA ASP A 364 -12.36 10.97 7.13
C ASP A 364 -11.05 11.71 7.41
N ILE A 365 -9.95 11.34 6.71
CA ILE A 365 -8.70 12.10 6.74
C ILE A 365 -8.91 13.54 6.27
N VAL A 366 -9.51 13.76 5.09
CA VAL A 366 -9.63 15.11 4.54
C VAL A 366 -10.66 15.95 5.30
N ASN A 367 -11.78 15.36 5.72
CA ASN A 367 -12.83 16.03 6.52
C ASN A 367 -12.24 16.61 7.83
N LYS A 368 -11.32 15.87 8.47
CA LYS A 368 -10.63 16.35 9.69
C LYS A 368 -9.49 17.33 9.43
N ASN A 369 -9.06 17.51 8.18
CA ASN A 369 -7.90 18.31 7.81
C ASN A 369 -8.25 19.63 7.07
N HIS A 370 -9.51 20.09 7.11
CA HIS A 370 -9.93 21.34 6.46
C HIS A 370 -9.13 22.58 6.96
N LEU A 371 -8.73 22.59 8.24
CA LEU A 371 -7.91 23.67 8.82
C LEU A 371 -6.49 23.75 8.25
N ARG A 372 -6.03 22.83 7.40
CA ARG A 372 -4.72 22.94 6.73
C ARG A 372 -4.57 24.24 5.94
N ARG A 373 -5.69 24.84 5.50
CA ARG A 373 -5.70 26.14 4.82
C ARG A 373 -6.04 27.34 5.69
N GLY A 374 -6.26 27.15 6.98
CA GLY A 374 -6.53 28.25 7.91
C GLY A 374 -5.30 29.13 8.16
N SER A 375 -5.45 30.45 8.07
CA SER A 375 -4.35 31.42 8.26
C SER A 375 -3.64 31.25 9.62
N HIS A 376 -4.39 30.90 10.66
CA HIS A 376 -3.90 30.71 12.03
C HIS A 376 -3.84 29.24 12.47
N ALA A 377 -3.92 28.29 11.53
CA ALA A 377 -3.94 26.88 11.87
C ALA A 377 -2.59 26.39 12.41
N ASP A 378 -2.61 25.70 13.55
CA ASP A 378 -1.43 25.06 14.14
C ASP A 378 -1.03 23.83 13.30
N PRO A 379 0.13 23.83 12.60
CA PRO A 379 0.54 22.71 11.77
C PRO A 379 0.64 21.39 12.55
N ARG A 380 0.92 21.44 13.86
CA ARG A 380 1.07 20.23 14.70
C ARG A 380 -0.25 19.52 14.98
N LYS A 381 -1.38 20.22 14.76
CA LYS A 381 -2.71 19.63 14.96
C LYS A 381 -3.26 18.96 13.71
N ASN A 382 -2.67 19.26 12.55
CA ASN A 382 -3.05 18.74 11.23
C ASN A 382 -2.12 17.61 10.79
N ALA A 383 -2.54 16.84 9.79
CA ALA A 383 -1.68 15.87 9.12
C ALA A 383 -0.51 16.57 8.40
N SER A 384 0.60 15.86 8.22
CA SER A 384 1.79 16.39 7.55
C SER A 384 1.59 16.60 6.05
N ASP A 385 2.44 17.45 5.47
CA ASP A 385 2.45 17.71 4.03
C ASP A 385 2.83 16.45 3.23
N SER A 386 3.78 15.66 3.75
CA SER A 386 4.19 14.39 3.16
C SER A 386 3.02 13.41 3.00
N PHE A 387 2.24 13.24 4.06
CA PHE A 387 1.08 12.36 4.06
C PHE A 387 0.00 12.85 3.08
N MET A 388 -0.39 14.13 3.18
CA MET A 388 -1.47 14.66 2.36
C MET A 388 -1.13 14.72 0.87
N ILE A 389 0.13 14.98 0.50
CA ILE A 389 0.56 14.93 -0.91
C ILE A 389 0.55 13.52 -1.45
N ASN A 390 1.09 12.54 -0.71
CA ASN A 390 1.06 11.15 -1.17
C ASN A 390 -0.37 10.68 -1.44
N LEU A 391 -1.32 10.99 -0.55
CA LEU A 391 -2.73 10.68 -0.75
C LEU A 391 -3.31 11.38 -1.98
N THR A 392 -2.95 12.65 -2.18
CA THR A 392 -3.38 13.41 -3.37
C THR A 392 -2.84 12.77 -4.65
N LEU A 393 -1.56 12.39 -4.68
CA LEU A 393 -0.93 11.74 -5.84
C LEU A 393 -1.52 10.36 -6.13
N ILE A 394 -1.90 9.61 -5.10
CA ILE A 394 -2.62 8.34 -5.24
C ILE A 394 -3.99 8.57 -5.89
N LEU A 395 -4.75 9.56 -5.44
CA LEU A 395 -6.04 9.93 -6.02
C LEU A 395 -5.90 10.46 -7.46
N VAL A 396 -4.85 11.23 -7.75
CA VAL A 396 -4.49 11.66 -9.11
C VAL A 396 -4.33 10.45 -10.02
N LYS A 397 -3.57 9.43 -9.60
CA LYS A 397 -3.36 8.20 -10.37
C LYS A 397 -4.64 7.38 -10.54
N PHE A 398 -5.50 7.31 -9.52
CA PHE A 398 -6.82 6.68 -9.67
C PHE A 398 -7.73 7.43 -10.65
N ALA A 399 -7.58 8.74 -10.76
CA ALA A 399 -8.41 9.58 -11.62
C ALA A 399 -7.93 9.70 -13.07
N GLN A 400 -6.64 9.47 -13.32
CA GLN A 400 -6.07 9.49 -14.67
C GLN A 400 -6.92 8.75 -15.72
N PRO A 401 -7.40 7.50 -15.50
CA PRO A 401 -8.16 6.77 -16.52
C PRO A 401 -9.51 7.40 -16.91
N PHE A 402 -10.09 8.23 -16.05
CA PHE A 402 -11.42 8.83 -16.29
C PHE A 402 -11.42 10.36 -16.46
N LEU A 403 -10.31 11.03 -16.13
CA LEU A 403 -10.10 12.45 -16.38
C LEU A 403 -9.15 12.73 -17.55
N ALA A 404 -8.49 11.72 -18.11
CA ALA A 404 -7.63 11.90 -19.27
C ALA A 404 -8.40 12.54 -20.44
N THR A 405 -7.83 13.61 -20.99
CA THR A 405 -8.34 14.34 -22.17
C THR A 405 -8.69 13.42 -23.34
N LEU A 406 -7.99 12.30 -23.48
CA LEU A 406 -8.16 11.32 -24.56
C LEU A 406 -9.42 10.44 -24.40
N ASN A 407 -10.12 10.48 -23.26
CA ASN A 407 -11.27 9.61 -22.99
C ASN A 407 -12.50 10.36 -22.46
N PRO A 408 -13.12 11.24 -23.27
CA PRO A 408 -14.26 12.07 -22.85
C PRO A 408 -15.48 11.25 -22.40
N LYS A 409 -15.64 10.01 -22.90
CA LYS A 409 -16.72 9.10 -22.48
C LYS A 409 -16.64 8.71 -21.01
N MET A 410 -15.44 8.65 -20.43
CA MET A 410 -15.28 8.30 -19.02
C MET A 410 -15.62 9.46 -18.09
N LEU A 411 -15.49 10.70 -18.57
CA LEU A 411 -15.95 11.89 -17.85
C LEU A 411 -17.46 11.86 -17.59
N GLU A 412 -18.24 11.23 -18.48
CA GLU A 412 -19.68 11.05 -18.32
C GLU A 412 -20.07 10.13 -17.15
N LYS A 413 -19.14 9.33 -16.62
CA LYS A 413 -19.40 8.45 -15.48
C LYS A 413 -19.37 9.18 -14.14
N ILE A 414 -18.84 10.40 -14.10
CA ILE A 414 -18.85 11.25 -12.92
C ILE A 414 -20.27 11.79 -12.74
N ASP A 415 -20.89 11.48 -11.61
CA ASP A 415 -22.26 11.88 -11.31
C ASP A 415 -22.34 13.39 -11.03
N ILE A 416 -23.10 14.12 -11.86
CA ILE A 416 -23.34 15.56 -11.71
C ILE A 416 -24.30 15.87 -10.54
N HIS A 417 -25.05 14.88 -10.07
CA HIS A 417 -25.99 14.98 -8.96
C HIS A 417 -25.39 14.45 -7.65
N TYR A 418 -24.07 14.55 -7.48
CA TYR A 418 -23.38 14.12 -6.26
C TYR A 418 -23.95 14.75 -4.98
N LEU A 419 -24.35 16.03 -5.04
CA LEU A 419 -24.89 16.75 -3.89
C LEU A 419 -26.26 16.23 -3.42
N SER A 420 -27.02 15.54 -4.28
CA SER A 420 -28.29 14.90 -3.88
C SER A 420 -28.11 13.53 -3.23
N GLN A 421 -26.88 13.04 -3.07
CA GLN A 421 -26.61 11.74 -2.48
C GLN A 421 -26.49 11.84 -0.95
N ARG A 422 -27.21 10.98 -0.24
CA ARG A 422 -27.17 10.93 1.24
C ARG A 422 -25.87 10.33 1.77
N ASN A 423 -25.35 9.33 1.06
CA ASN A 423 -24.16 8.55 1.39
C ASN A 423 -22.85 9.18 0.89
N LYS A 424 -22.83 10.49 0.60
CA LYS A 424 -21.60 11.20 0.24
C LYS A 424 -20.56 11.09 1.35
N LEU A 425 -19.32 10.81 0.97
CA LEU A 425 -18.22 10.61 1.92
C LEU A 425 -17.66 11.93 2.48
N LEU A 426 -17.75 13.01 1.72
CA LEU A 426 -17.26 14.33 2.13
C LEU A 426 -18.28 15.05 3.00
N ASP A 427 -17.80 15.63 4.09
CA ASP A 427 -18.57 16.57 4.89
C ASP A 427 -18.49 17.96 4.23
N LEU A 428 -19.61 18.40 3.66
CA LEU A 428 -19.73 19.65 2.90
C LEU A 428 -20.69 20.63 3.57
N THR A 429 -21.08 20.39 4.82
CA THR A 429 -22.11 21.15 5.55
C THR A 429 -21.74 22.63 5.65
N GLU A 430 -20.58 22.92 6.25
CA GLU A 430 -20.05 24.27 6.48
C GLU A 430 -19.31 24.88 5.28
N GLU A 431 -19.19 24.14 4.18
CA GLU A 431 -18.45 24.62 3.01
C GLU A 431 -19.22 25.71 2.27
N THR A 432 -18.55 26.82 1.95
CA THR A 432 -19.13 27.91 1.17
C THR A 432 -19.45 27.43 -0.24
N LYS A 433 -20.66 27.72 -0.77
CA LYS A 433 -21.07 27.33 -2.12
C LYS A 433 -20.67 28.40 -3.14
N ILE A 434 -20.47 27.99 -4.40
CA ILE A 434 -19.99 28.86 -5.49
C ILE A 434 -20.86 30.12 -5.68
N ASN A 435 -22.17 29.94 -5.81
CA ASN A 435 -23.12 31.03 -5.93
C ASN A 435 -24.47 30.65 -5.29
N SER A 436 -24.43 30.28 -4.03
CA SER A 436 -25.62 29.99 -3.23
C SER A 436 -25.35 30.21 -1.74
N THR A 437 -26.39 30.51 -0.97
CA THR A 437 -26.28 30.50 0.50
C THR A 437 -26.43 29.06 1.03
N ILE A 438 -25.98 28.82 2.27
CA ILE A 438 -26.20 27.53 2.93
C ILE A 438 -27.71 27.26 3.06
N GLN A 439 -28.49 28.30 3.37
CA GLN A 439 -29.95 28.18 3.46
C GLN A 439 -30.60 27.76 2.13
N GLU A 440 -30.26 28.40 1.02
CA GLU A 440 -30.77 28.01 -0.31
C GLU A 440 -30.35 26.59 -0.69
N TYR A 441 -29.14 26.18 -0.31
CA TYR A 441 -28.66 24.81 -0.49
C TYR A 441 -29.54 23.82 0.30
N ASP A 442 -29.79 24.09 1.57
CA ASP A 442 -30.60 23.23 2.44
C ASP A 442 -32.07 23.16 1.97
N GLU A 443 -32.63 24.28 1.51
CA GLU A 443 -33.98 24.34 0.91
C GLU A 443 -34.06 23.60 -0.43
N HIS A 444 -32.96 23.56 -1.19
CA HIS A 444 -32.91 22.83 -2.45
C HIS A 444 -32.72 21.33 -2.25
N TYR A 445 -31.87 20.92 -1.31
CA TYR A 445 -31.51 19.53 -1.00
C TYR A 445 -32.16 19.05 0.30
N THR A 446 -33.48 19.17 0.37
CA THR A 446 -34.29 18.63 1.47
C THR A 446 -34.24 17.10 1.51
N ASP A 447 -34.50 16.53 2.69
CA ASP A 447 -34.42 15.09 2.92
C ASP A 447 -35.23 14.23 1.93
N ASP A 448 -36.38 14.70 1.46
CA ASP A 448 -37.23 14.03 0.47
C ASP A 448 -36.64 14.02 -0.95
N LYS A 449 -35.71 14.93 -1.26
CA LYS A 449 -35.02 15.01 -2.56
C LYS A 449 -33.66 14.30 -2.57
N LEU A 450 -33.17 13.88 -1.41
CA LEU A 450 -31.95 13.10 -1.29
C LEU A 450 -32.19 11.64 -1.69
N THR A 451 -31.22 11.04 -2.35
CA THR A 451 -31.27 9.63 -2.77
C THR A 451 -30.24 8.79 -2.02
N ASP A 452 -30.61 7.53 -1.77
CA ASP A 452 -29.77 6.50 -1.15
C ASP A 452 -29.06 5.61 -2.18
N LYS A 453 -29.06 6.02 -3.46
CA LYS A 453 -28.38 5.27 -4.51
C LYS A 453 -26.88 5.18 -4.17
N PRO A 454 -26.24 4.00 -4.28
CA PRO A 454 -24.80 3.90 -4.08
C PRO A 454 -24.07 4.72 -5.15
N LEU A 455 -23.22 5.63 -4.70
CA LEU A 455 -22.29 6.34 -5.58
C LEU A 455 -21.32 5.34 -6.21
N ASN A 456 -20.97 5.62 -7.46
CA ASN A 456 -19.96 4.83 -8.14
C ASN A 456 -18.55 5.28 -7.70
N PHE A 457 -17.59 4.36 -7.74
CA PHE A 457 -16.20 4.63 -7.36
C PHE A 457 -15.59 5.84 -8.09
N ILE A 458 -15.90 6.04 -9.36
CA ILE A 458 -15.36 7.15 -10.16
C ILE A 458 -15.79 8.49 -9.56
N SER A 459 -17.07 8.60 -9.18
CA SER A 459 -17.62 9.82 -8.59
C SER A 459 -17.05 10.06 -7.20
N ASP A 460 -17.04 9.06 -6.32
CA ASP A 460 -16.42 9.20 -4.99
C ASP A 460 -14.95 9.60 -5.09
N CYS A 461 -14.19 8.93 -5.96
CA CYS A 461 -12.78 9.26 -6.20
C CYS A 461 -12.58 10.67 -6.74
N PHE A 462 -13.45 11.13 -7.65
CA PHE A 462 -13.36 12.46 -8.26
C PHE A 462 -13.58 13.58 -7.25
N TYR A 463 -14.67 13.54 -6.49
CA TYR A 463 -14.97 14.59 -5.51
C TYR A 463 -13.98 14.59 -4.35
N LEU A 464 -13.57 13.40 -3.91
CA LEU A 464 -12.51 13.26 -2.93
C LEU A 464 -11.19 13.88 -3.44
N LEU A 465 -10.81 13.62 -4.69
CA LEU A 465 -9.64 14.23 -5.32
C LEU A 465 -9.71 15.77 -5.32
N LEU A 466 -10.87 16.37 -5.63
CA LEU A 466 -11.02 17.82 -5.57
C LEU A 466 -10.78 18.37 -4.15
N ALA A 467 -11.27 17.68 -3.12
CA ALA A 467 -10.98 18.04 -1.73
C ALA A 467 -9.48 17.91 -1.39
N TYR A 468 -8.79 16.90 -1.92
CA TYR A 468 -7.34 16.72 -1.73
C TYR A 468 -6.48 17.71 -2.54
N ILE A 469 -6.93 18.14 -3.72
CA ILE A 469 -6.29 19.26 -4.44
C ILE A 469 -6.33 20.52 -3.57
N HIS A 470 -7.47 20.79 -2.94
CA HIS A 470 -7.66 21.93 -2.06
C HIS A 470 -6.89 21.78 -0.73
N TYR A 471 -7.18 20.81 0.13
CA TYR A 471 -6.55 20.73 1.46
C TYR A 471 -5.19 20.03 1.48
N GLY A 472 -4.91 19.18 0.49
CA GLY A 472 -3.62 18.52 0.32
C GLY A 472 -2.60 19.47 -0.30
N ILE A 473 -2.72 19.71 -1.61
CA ILE A 473 -1.78 20.58 -2.34
C ILE A 473 -1.96 22.06 -1.93
N GLY A 474 -3.19 22.55 -1.79
CA GLY A 474 -3.44 23.90 -1.28
C GLY A 474 -2.90 24.14 0.14
N GLY A 475 -2.82 23.09 0.96
CA GLY A 475 -2.13 23.14 2.25
C GLY A 475 -0.61 23.34 2.11
N ILE A 476 0.02 22.78 1.08
CA ILE A 476 1.44 22.96 0.81
C ILE A 476 1.78 24.40 0.46
N TYR A 477 0.97 25.11 -0.32
CA TYR A 477 1.30 26.49 -0.71
C TYR A 477 1.37 27.40 0.52
N ILE A 478 0.41 27.22 1.44
CA ILE A 478 0.35 27.95 2.71
C ILE A 478 1.52 27.53 3.62
N SER A 479 1.84 26.23 3.63
CA SER A 479 3.03 25.72 4.33
C SER A 479 4.33 26.33 3.78
N ALA A 480 4.46 26.47 2.46
CA ALA A 480 5.63 27.05 1.81
C ALA A 480 5.87 28.50 2.27
N ASP A 481 4.82 29.32 2.27
CA ASP A 481 4.89 30.71 2.73
C ASP A 481 5.19 30.82 4.24
N ARG A 482 4.61 29.92 5.04
CA ARG A 482 4.86 29.81 6.48
C ARG A 482 6.30 29.41 6.77
N VAL A 483 6.81 28.37 6.12
CA VAL A 483 8.20 27.91 6.25
C VAL A 483 9.17 29.00 5.81
N LYS A 484 8.91 29.66 4.68
CA LYS A 484 9.73 30.79 4.20
C LYS A 484 9.80 31.92 5.23
N SER A 485 8.66 32.29 5.81
CA SER A 485 8.58 33.32 6.85
C SER A 485 9.29 32.88 8.13
N GLY A 486 9.11 31.62 8.54
CA GLY A 486 9.77 31.01 9.69
C GLY A 486 11.29 30.98 9.55
N VAL A 487 11.82 30.58 8.39
CA VAL A 487 13.26 30.62 8.10
C VAL A 487 13.81 32.03 8.27
N LYS A 488 13.12 33.06 7.75
CA LYS A 488 13.56 34.46 7.89
C LYS A 488 13.59 34.87 9.37
N GLN A 489 12.49 34.65 10.10
CA GLN A 489 12.36 35.04 11.51
C GLN A 489 13.38 34.33 12.41
N LEU A 490 13.51 33.00 12.30
CA LEU A 490 14.46 32.22 13.10
C LEU A 490 15.91 32.61 12.75
N THR A 491 16.23 32.84 11.47
CA THR A 491 17.58 33.30 11.08
C THR A 491 17.93 34.63 11.72
N GLU A 492 17.01 35.60 11.74
CA GLU A 492 17.23 36.91 12.37
C GLU A 492 17.36 36.81 13.90
N GLN A 493 16.53 36.00 14.55
CA GLN A 493 16.63 35.73 15.99
C GLN A 493 17.96 35.09 16.34
N LEU A 494 18.39 34.08 15.57
CA LEU A 494 19.61 33.33 15.82
C LEU A 494 20.85 34.21 15.63
N LYS A 495 20.87 35.07 14.60
CA LYS A 495 21.92 36.10 14.42
C LYS A 495 22.02 37.04 15.61
N LYS A 496 20.89 37.49 16.17
CA LYS A 496 20.88 38.36 17.37
C LYS A 496 21.48 37.65 18.58
N VAL A 497 21.08 36.40 18.81
CA VAL A 497 21.58 35.61 19.94
C VAL A 497 23.08 35.31 19.77
N GLU A 498 23.52 34.90 18.58
CA GLU A 498 24.95 34.67 18.29
C GLU A 498 25.79 35.95 18.45
N ALA A 499 25.28 37.11 18.00
CA ALA A 499 25.95 38.39 18.21
C ALA A 499 26.04 38.78 19.70
N MET A 500 25.00 38.50 20.51
CA MET A 500 25.06 38.69 21.97
C MET A 500 26.12 37.78 22.61
N LEU A 501 26.19 36.51 22.20
CA LEU A 501 27.20 35.56 22.67
C LEU A 501 28.62 36.01 22.29
N GLN A 502 28.82 36.49 21.06
CA GLN A 502 30.11 37.01 20.62
C GLN A 502 30.54 38.26 21.40
N LYS A 503 29.60 39.16 21.72
CA LYS A 503 29.86 40.36 22.53
C LYS A 503 30.21 40.03 23.99
N ALA A 504 29.73 38.92 24.53
CA ALA A 504 30.08 38.44 25.87
C ALA A 504 31.50 37.83 25.96
N GLY A 505 32.19 37.65 24.83
CA GLY A 505 33.58 37.22 24.76
C GLY A 505 33.87 35.85 25.40
N SER A 506 35.11 35.63 25.81
CA SER A 506 35.60 34.37 26.42
C SER A 506 34.96 34.04 27.78
N GLN A 507 34.26 34.98 28.42
CA GLN A 507 33.48 34.72 29.65
C GLN A 507 32.20 33.89 29.38
N ALA A 508 31.71 33.85 28.13
CA ALA A 508 30.55 33.07 27.75
C ALA A 508 30.81 31.55 27.69
N GLN A 509 32.06 31.14 27.47
CA GLN A 509 32.45 29.71 27.43
C GLN A 509 32.80 29.14 28.82
N THR A 510 33.18 29.99 29.77
CA THR A 510 33.58 29.58 31.12
C THR A 510 32.44 29.71 32.14
N ASN A 511 31.38 30.47 31.85
CA ASN A 511 30.21 30.60 32.71
C ASN A 511 29.21 29.44 32.47
N PRO A 512 28.99 28.54 33.46
CA PRO A 512 28.09 27.39 33.32
C PRO A 512 26.66 27.78 32.93
N LEU A 513 26.19 28.95 33.37
CA LEU A 513 24.84 29.44 33.13
C LEU A 513 24.64 29.86 31.66
N MET A 514 25.69 30.38 31.01
CA MET A 514 25.67 30.77 29.61
C MET A 514 25.83 29.57 28.68
N LYS A 515 26.61 28.56 29.09
CA LYS A 515 26.68 27.26 28.41
C LYS A 515 25.33 26.54 28.42
N ILE A 516 24.65 26.50 29.57
CA ILE A 516 23.27 25.96 29.67
C ILE A 516 22.32 26.74 28.75
N MET A 517 22.43 28.07 28.67
CA MET A 517 21.62 28.88 27.76
C MET A 517 21.86 28.52 26.28
N ILE A 518 23.12 28.30 25.87
CA ILE A 518 23.47 27.86 24.51
C ILE A 518 22.87 26.48 24.23
N GLU A 519 23.11 25.51 25.12
CA GLU A 519 22.65 24.14 24.94
C GLU A 519 21.11 24.03 24.98
N THR A 520 20.44 24.82 25.81
CA THR A 520 18.98 24.74 26.03
C THR A 520 18.18 25.64 25.08
N LYS A 521 18.75 26.75 24.59
CA LYS A 521 18.03 27.69 23.71
C LYS A 521 18.60 27.77 22.29
N VAL A 522 19.92 27.78 22.12
CA VAL A 522 20.52 27.99 20.78
C VAL A 522 20.49 26.70 19.97
N ASN A 523 20.88 25.56 20.55
CA ASN A 523 20.93 24.30 19.81
C ASN A 523 19.54 23.86 19.28
N PRO A 524 18.44 23.94 20.06
CA PRO A 524 17.10 23.65 19.54
C PRO A 524 16.70 24.60 18.41
N LEU A 525 16.97 25.90 18.53
CA LEU A 525 16.67 26.88 17.48
C LEU A 525 17.49 26.64 16.21
N LYS A 526 18.76 26.22 16.32
CA LYS A 526 19.58 25.80 15.17
C LYS A 526 18.97 24.59 14.47
N LYS A 527 18.58 23.57 15.24
CA LYS A 527 17.93 22.37 14.72
C LYS A 527 16.60 22.67 14.04
N GLU A 528 15.77 23.52 14.64
CA GLU A 528 14.51 23.95 14.06
C GLU A 528 14.71 24.75 12.77
N LEU A 529 15.69 25.68 12.76
CA LEU A 529 16.04 26.44 11.56
C LEU A 529 16.53 25.52 10.44
N HIS A 530 17.37 24.54 10.75
CA HIS A 530 17.83 23.53 9.81
C HIS A 530 16.65 22.75 9.20
N ASN A 531 15.74 22.24 10.05
CA ASN A 531 14.53 21.55 9.60
C ASN A 531 13.66 22.43 8.69
N LEU A 532 13.46 23.71 9.04
CA LEU A 532 12.68 24.63 8.20
C LEU A 532 13.35 24.91 6.85
N LYS A 533 14.67 25.10 6.81
CA LYS A 533 15.41 25.26 5.54
C LYS A 533 15.29 24.01 4.68
N ALA A 534 15.47 22.83 5.28
CA ALA A 534 15.36 21.57 4.58
C ALA A 534 13.94 21.34 4.02
N MET A 535 12.91 21.62 4.82
CA MET A 535 11.51 21.57 4.37
C MET A 535 11.22 22.56 3.24
N LYS A 536 11.81 23.76 3.29
CA LYS A 536 11.69 24.73 2.19
C LYS A 536 12.24 24.13 0.89
N CYS A 537 13.44 23.56 0.93
CA CYS A 537 14.04 22.91 -0.24
C CYS A 537 13.21 21.71 -0.72
N ALA A 538 12.70 20.87 0.18
CA ALA A 538 11.86 19.73 -0.18
C ALA A 538 10.54 20.15 -0.87
N ILE A 539 9.89 21.22 -0.41
CA ILE A 539 8.69 21.78 -1.05
C ILE A 539 9.03 22.34 -2.45
N GLU A 540 10.15 23.08 -2.57
CA GLU A 540 10.62 23.59 -3.86
C GLU A 540 10.97 22.46 -4.84
N MET A 541 11.57 21.37 -4.35
CA MET A 541 11.87 20.15 -5.12
C MET A 541 10.60 19.49 -5.65
N PHE A 542 9.56 19.35 -4.82
CA PHE A 542 8.27 18.79 -5.26
C PHE A 542 7.59 19.66 -6.31
N ALA A 543 7.54 20.98 -6.08
CA ALA A 543 6.93 21.92 -7.03
C ALA A 543 7.72 21.99 -8.35
N SER A 544 9.03 21.76 -8.31
CA SER A 544 9.89 21.71 -9.50
C SER A 544 9.92 20.32 -10.14
N ASN A 545 9.17 19.32 -9.68
CA ASN A 545 9.12 18.01 -10.34
C ASN A 545 8.14 18.05 -11.52
N ARG A 546 8.62 18.44 -12.71
CA ARG A 546 7.75 18.61 -13.88
C ARG A 546 6.88 17.38 -14.18
N ASN A 547 7.40 16.16 -14.05
CA ASN A 547 6.64 14.95 -14.37
C ASN A 547 5.43 14.76 -13.46
N MET A 548 5.63 14.91 -12.14
CA MET A 548 4.52 14.84 -11.19
C MET A 548 3.52 15.99 -11.39
N GLN A 549 4.02 17.20 -11.65
CA GLN A 549 3.15 18.36 -11.86
C GLN A 549 2.35 18.25 -13.16
N MET A 550 2.89 17.59 -14.19
CA MET A 550 2.14 17.25 -15.40
C MET A 550 0.97 16.31 -15.11
N GLU A 551 1.17 15.28 -14.28
CA GLU A 551 0.07 14.39 -13.87
C GLU A 551 -1.02 15.16 -13.11
N VAL A 552 -0.65 16.06 -12.20
CA VAL A 552 -1.61 16.89 -11.47
C VAL A 552 -2.33 17.85 -12.42
N PHE A 553 -1.60 18.52 -13.32
CA PHE A 553 -2.21 19.47 -14.26
C PHE A 553 -3.20 18.77 -15.21
N ASP A 554 -2.96 17.53 -15.61
CA ASP A 554 -3.90 16.76 -16.43
C ASP A 554 -5.23 16.51 -15.71
N ILE A 555 -5.17 16.23 -14.41
CA ILE A 555 -6.36 16.13 -13.55
C ILE A 555 -7.05 17.48 -13.41
N ILE A 556 -6.30 18.58 -13.27
CA ILE A 556 -6.86 19.92 -13.24
C ILE A 556 -7.64 20.21 -14.54
N ILE A 557 -7.07 19.86 -15.70
CA ILE A 557 -7.73 20.04 -17.00
C ILE A 557 -8.99 19.17 -17.12
N GLY A 558 -8.94 17.90 -16.68
CA GLY A 558 -10.14 17.06 -16.63
C GLY A 558 -11.22 17.64 -15.71
N SER A 559 -10.82 18.23 -14.58
CA SER A 559 -11.72 18.83 -13.60
C SER A 559 -12.37 20.11 -14.12
N VAL A 560 -11.63 21.01 -14.77
CA VAL A 560 -12.24 22.21 -15.40
C VAL A 560 -13.15 21.81 -16.56
N THR A 561 -12.80 20.76 -17.32
CA THR A 561 -13.68 20.23 -18.37
C THR A 561 -15.00 19.71 -17.79
N PHE A 562 -14.95 19.06 -16.63
CA PHE A 562 -16.15 18.65 -15.89
C PHE A 562 -16.97 19.85 -15.41
N PHE A 563 -16.34 20.88 -14.83
CA PHE A 563 -17.06 22.06 -14.38
C PHE A 563 -17.68 22.85 -15.54
N MET A 564 -17.03 22.93 -16.69
CA MET A 564 -17.61 23.48 -17.92
C MET A 564 -18.87 22.71 -18.36
N LYS A 565 -18.87 21.38 -18.22
CA LYS A 565 -20.07 20.55 -18.44
C LYS A 565 -21.18 20.84 -17.41
N LEU A 566 -20.85 21.13 -16.16
CA LEU A 566 -21.83 21.53 -15.14
C LEU A 566 -22.44 22.92 -15.42
N VAL A 567 -21.66 23.82 -16.01
CA VAL A 567 -22.08 25.16 -16.42
C VAL A 567 -22.95 25.12 -17.68
N ASP A 568 -22.60 24.26 -18.65
CA ASP A 568 -23.36 24.06 -19.89
C ASP A 568 -24.80 23.64 -19.60
N PRO A 569 -25.82 24.44 -20.02
CA PRO A 569 -27.24 24.10 -19.82
C PRO A 569 -27.66 22.78 -20.44
N THR A 570 -26.93 22.29 -21.45
CA THR A 570 -27.21 21.02 -22.13
C THR A 570 -26.39 19.84 -21.59
N HIS A 571 -25.39 20.12 -20.74
CA HIS A 571 -24.43 19.15 -20.21
C HIS A 571 -23.74 18.28 -21.28
N LYS A 572 -23.52 18.81 -22.49
CA LYS A 572 -22.89 18.12 -23.63
C LYS A 572 -21.43 18.53 -23.86
N TYR A 573 -20.93 19.56 -23.17
CA TYR A 573 -19.51 19.88 -23.18
C TYR A 573 -18.65 18.69 -22.67
N PRO A 574 -17.48 18.40 -23.26
CA PRO A 574 -16.80 19.10 -24.36
C PRO A 574 -17.19 18.61 -25.77
N SER A 575 -18.14 17.67 -25.90
CA SER A 575 -18.53 17.11 -27.21
C SER A 575 -19.24 18.14 -28.09
N VAL A 576 -19.99 19.06 -27.47
CA VAL A 576 -20.61 20.20 -28.15
C VAL A 576 -20.19 21.48 -27.40
N PRO A 577 -19.59 22.47 -28.08
CA PRO A 577 -19.29 23.75 -27.45
C PRO A 577 -20.60 24.49 -27.14
N PHE A 578 -20.64 25.22 -26.02
CA PHE A 578 -21.76 26.11 -25.68
C PHE A 578 -21.35 27.57 -25.88
N GLN A 579 -22.34 28.45 -26.06
CA GLN A 579 -22.12 29.87 -26.30
C GLN A 579 -22.01 30.63 -24.97
N ILE A 580 -21.11 31.62 -24.94
CA ILE A 580 -20.97 32.57 -23.84
C ILE A 580 -21.22 34.01 -24.35
N PRO A 581 -21.84 34.92 -23.58
CA PRO A 581 -22.40 34.69 -22.25
C PRO A 581 -23.61 33.74 -22.28
N LEU A 582 -23.87 33.03 -21.18
CA LEU A 582 -24.96 32.03 -21.10
C LEU A 582 -26.34 32.66 -21.31
N ARG A 583 -26.48 33.93 -20.96
CA ARG A 583 -27.65 34.76 -21.24
C ARG A 583 -27.21 36.09 -21.81
N ASN A 584 -28.00 36.62 -22.74
CA ASN A 584 -27.78 37.98 -23.19
C ASN A 584 -28.30 38.95 -22.11
N MET A 585 -27.41 39.79 -21.59
CA MET A 585 -27.68 40.76 -20.52
C MET A 585 -27.60 42.21 -21.04
N ASP A 586 -27.52 42.41 -22.36
CA ASP A 586 -27.39 43.74 -22.98
C ASP A 586 -28.58 44.67 -22.66
N ASP A 587 -29.77 44.11 -22.41
CA ASP A 587 -30.99 44.85 -22.06
C ASP A 587 -31.22 44.99 -20.54
N ASP A 588 -30.45 44.26 -19.72
CA ASP A 588 -30.61 44.15 -18.26
C ASP A 588 -29.33 44.61 -17.52
N VAL A 589 -28.65 45.62 -18.06
CA VAL A 589 -27.36 46.12 -17.53
C VAL A 589 -27.47 46.57 -16.07
N ASP A 590 -28.59 47.18 -15.69
CA ASP A 590 -28.84 47.62 -14.31
C ASP A 590 -28.88 46.45 -13.30
N LYS A 591 -29.10 45.21 -13.78
CA LYS A 591 -29.13 44.00 -12.95
C LYS A 591 -27.80 43.26 -12.91
N LEU A 592 -26.75 43.73 -13.61
CA LEU A 592 -25.41 43.12 -13.51
C LEU A 592 -24.83 43.24 -12.09
N ASP A 593 -25.21 44.26 -11.34
CA ASP A 593 -24.76 44.44 -9.95
C ASP A 593 -25.72 43.80 -8.92
N ASP A 594 -26.85 43.26 -9.37
CA ASP A 594 -27.81 42.58 -8.50
C ASP A 594 -27.40 41.12 -8.25
N ILE A 595 -26.75 40.92 -7.10
CA ILE A 595 -26.28 39.62 -6.65
C ILE A 595 -27.43 38.60 -6.48
N GLU A 596 -28.62 39.03 -6.05
CA GLU A 596 -29.76 38.12 -5.87
C GLU A 596 -30.31 37.68 -7.23
N TYR A 597 -30.44 38.62 -8.16
CA TYR A 597 -30.82 38.32 -9.53
C TYR A 597 -29.83 37.35 -10.20
N LEU A 598 -28.52 37.66 -10.17
CA LEU A 598 -27.48 36.80 -10.73
C LEU A 598 -27.48 35.39 -10.13
N ARG A 599 -27.72 35.28 -8.83
CA ARG A 599 -27.83 33.98 -8.15
C ARG A 599 -29.07 33.18 -8.57
N SER A 600 -30.18 33.85 -8.85
CA SER A 600 -31.42 33.22 -9.29
C SER A 600 -31.28 32.58 -10.67
N ILE A 601 -30.46 33.17 -11.55
CA ILE A 601 -30.25 32.71 -12.92
C ILE A 601 -29.06 31.75 -13.09
N SER A 602 -28.25 31.58 -12.04
CA SER A 602 -27.06 30.72 -12.03
C SER A 602 -27.41 29.25 -12.32
N PRO A 603 -26.60 28.51 -13.12
CA PRO A 603 -26.86 27.11 -13.46
C PRO A 603 -26.92 26.18 -12.24
N VAL A 604 -27.86 25.24 -12.28
CA VAL A 604 -28.05 24.16 -11.30
C VAL A 604 -27.62 22.84 -11.95
N PRO A 605 -26.80 22.00 -11.31
CA PRO A 605 -26.39 22.06 -9.91
C PRO A 605 -25.13 22.89 -9.61
N PHE A 606 -24.47 23.49 -10.63
CA PHE A 606 -23.19 24.20 -10.49
C PHE A 606 -23.13 25.17 -9.29
N LYS A 607 -24.13 26.03 -9.14
CA LYS A 607 -24.16 27.07 -8.09
C LYS A 607 -24.07 26.55 -6.66
N TYR A 608 -24.50 25.30 -6.44
CA TYR A 608 -24.54 24.63 -5.14
C TYR A 608 -23.26 23.87 -4.81
N TYR A 609 -22.34 23.71 -5.77
CA TYR A 609 -21.07 23.04 -5.48
C TYR A 609 -20.20 23.89 -4.55
N PRO A 610 -19.37 23.27 -3.69
CA PRO A 610 -18.42 23.98 -2.85
C PRO A 610 -17.43 24.83 -3.64
N GLU A 611 -17.22 26.08 -3.19
CA GLU A 611 -16.22 27.02 -3.74
C GLU A 611 -14.82 26.39 -3.71
N MET A 612 -14.51 25.61 -2.65
CA MET A 612 -13.22 24.95 -2.46
C MET A 612 -12.76 24.12 -3.67
N PHE A 613 -13.69 23.54 -4.44
CA PHE A 613 -13.36 22.72 -5.60
C PHE A 613 -12.79 23.55 -6.76
N ILE A 614 -13.32 24.75 -6.99
CA ILE A 614 -12.78 25.68 -8.00
C ILE A 614 -11.55 26.40 -7.44
N GLU A 615 -11.61 26.83 -6.19
CA GLU A 615 -10.53 27.56 -5.52
C GLU A 615 -9.24 26.72 -5.48
N GLY A 616 -9.34 25.42 -5.22
CA GLY A 616 -8.20 24.50 -5.24
C GLY A 616 -7.51 24.43 -6.61
N ILE A 617 -8.31 24.42 -7.69
CA ILE A 617 -7.83 24.41 -9.07
C ILE A 617 -7.06 25.71 -9.40
N VAL A 618 -7.69 26.86 -9.14
CA VAL A 618 -7.12 28.17 -9.45
C VAL A 618 -5.84 28.42 -8.64
N ASN A 619 -5.86 28.09 -7.34
CA ASN A 619 -4.70 28.25 -6.47
C ASN A 619 -3.52 27.35 -6.87
N TYR A 620 -3.78 26.12 -7.34
CA TYR A 620 -2.75 25.27 -7.91
C TYR A 620 -2.06 25.95 -9.10
N CYS A 621 -2.83 26.39 -10.09
CA CYS A 621 -2.31 27.06 -11.27
C CYS A 621 -1.55 28.35 -10.91
N HIS A 622 -2.08 29.15 -9.99
CA HIS A 622 -1.40 30.36 -9.51
C HIS A 622 -0.07 30.03 -8.83
N TYR A 623 -0.05 29.06 -7.91
CA TYR A 623 1.16 28.68 -7.19
C TYR A 623 2.24 28.13 -8.13
N ILE A 624 1.88 27.19 -9.00
CA ILE A 624 2.84 26.49 -9.85
C ILE A 624 3.44 27.41 -10.94
N SER A 625 2.72 28.48 -11.33
CA SER A 625 3.20 29.48 -12.29
C SER A 625 4.51 30.16 -11.89
N LYS A 626 4.83 30.18 -10.58
CA LYS A 626 6.07 30.76 -10.03
C LYS A 626 7.32 29.96 -10.41
N TYR A 627 7.18 28.71 -10.86
CA TYR A 627 8.27 27.81 -11.16
C TYR A 627 8.57 27.79 -12.67
N GLY A 628 9.85 27.84 -13.03
CA GLY A 628 10.28 27.94 -14.44
C GLY A 628 9.92 26.71 -15.29
N ASN A 629 9.73 25.55 -14.66
CA ASN A 629 9.35 24.30 -15.31
C ASN A 629 7.90 23.89 -15.03
N ASN A 630 7.03 24.87 -14.77
CA ASN A 630 5.61 24.66 -14.54
C ASN A 630 4.96 23.85 -15.69
N PRO A 631 3.92 23.06 -15.38
CA PRO A 631 3.30 22.15 -16.36
C PRO A 631 2.45 22.89 -17.41
N MET A 632 2.12 24.16 -17.21
CA MET A 632 1.37 24.96 -18.18
C MET A 632 2.25 25.39 -19.36
N PHE A 633 3.55 25.61 -19.12
CA PHE A 633 4.52 25.98 -20.15
C PHE A 633 4.74 24.82 -21.14
N GLN A 634 4.74 25.15 -22.44
CA GLN A 634 4.85 24.19 -23.55
C GLN A 634 3.71 23.16 -23.62
N ASN A 635 2.53 23.49 -23.10
CA ASN A 635 1.30 22.67 -23.20
C ASN A 635 0.10 23.53 -23.62
N GLU A 636 0.16 24.12 -24.81
CA GLU A 636 -0.86 25.07 -25.30
C GLU A 636 -2.27 24.47 -25.32
N GLU A 637 -2.45 23.23 -25.75
CA GLU A 637 -3.77 22.57 -25.79
C GLU A 637 -4.45 22.53 -24.41
N LYS A 638 -3.69 22.13 -23.39
CA LYS A 638 -4.18 22.01 -22.00
C LYS A 638 -4.37 23.39 -21.37
N LEU A 639 -3.42 24.30 -21.60
CA LEU A 639 -3.51 25.67 -21.14
C LEU A 639 -4.73 26.39 -21.72
N ASN A 640 -5.03 26.19 -23.01
CA ASN A 640 -6.19 26.79 -23.66
C ASN A 640 -7.50 26.37 -22.99
N LYS A 641 -7.64 25.12 -22.54
CA LYS A 641 -8.83 24.67 -21.78
C LYS A 641 -8.98 25.36 -20.44
N PHE A 642 -7.87 25.56 -19.73
CA PHE A 642 -7.89 26.32 -18.47
C PHE A 642 -8.23 27.79 -18.70
N VAL A 643 -7.71 28.38 -19.78
CA VAL A 643 -8.03 29.76 -20.18
C VAL A 643 -9.50 29.89 -20.60
N GLU A 644 -10.03 28.93 -21.37
CA GLU A 644 -11.45 28.87 -21.77
C GLU A 644 -12.37 28.81 -20.55
N PHE A 645 -12.04 27.96 -19.56
CA PHE A 645 -12.74 27.93 -18.28
C PHE A 645 -12.68 29.29 -17.57
N SER A 646 -11.49 29.90 -17.49
CA SER A 646 -11.31 31.19 -16.84
C SER A 646 -12.11 32.31 -17.54
N ILE A 647 -12.11 32.35 -18.87
CA ILE A 647 -12.89 33.30 -19.67
C ILE A 647 -14.39 33.07 -19.45
N THR A 648 -14.84 31.82 -19.37
CA THR A 648 -16.25 31.50 -19.14
C THR A 648 -16.72 32.03 -17.79
N ILE A 649 -15.95 31.79 -16.72
CA ILE A 649 -16.24 32.30 -15.38
C ILE A 649 -16.24 33.83 -15.35
N LEU A 650 -15.27 34.48 -16.00
CA LEU A 650 -15.18 35.94 -16.04
C LEU A 650 -16.24 36.61 -16.92
N ARG A 651 -16.69 35.94 -17.98
CA ARG A 651 -17.66 36.49 -18.94
C ARG A 651 -19.11 36.38 -18.45
N CYS A 652 -19.39 35.41 -17.57
CA CYS A 652 -20.73 35.10 -17.06
C CYS A 652 -20.79 35.41 -15.55
N PRO A 653 -21.20 36.64 -15.16
CA PRO A 653 -21.19 37.08 -13.75
C PRO A 653 -22.12 36.26 -12.85
N GLU A 654 -23.11 35.56 -13.41
CA GLU A 654 -23.98 34.65 -12.68
C GLU A 654 -23.27 33.40 -12.15
N LEU A 655 -22.06 33.07 -12.61
CA LEU A 655 -21.40 31.82 -12.22
C LEU A 655 -20.75 31.89 -10.85
N VAL A 656 -20.07 32.98 -10.50
CA VAL A 656 -19.32 33.09 -9.25
C VAL A 656 -19.60 34.44 -8.60
N LYS A 657 -20.03 34.42 -7.34
CA LYS A 657 -20.39 35.63 -6.58
C LYS A 657 -19.20 36.52 -6.22
N LYS A 658 -18.04 35.92 -5.96
CA LYS A 658 -16.81 36.64 -5.60
C LYS A 658 -16.02 36.99 -6.85
N VAL A 659 -15.47 38.21 -6.86
CA VAL A 659 -14.29 38.51 -7.69
C VAL A 659 -13.16 37.65 -7.11
N ILE A 660 -12.88 36.49 -7.74
CA ILE A 660 -11.78 35.58 -7.39
C ILE A 660 -10.44 36.26 -7.64
#